data_AF-A0A0Q2UHZ5-F1
#
_entry.id   AF-A0A0Q2UHZ5-F1
#
_cell.length_a   1.000
_cell.length_b   1.000
_cell.length_c   1.000
_cell.angle_alpha   90.00
_cell.angle_beta   90.00
_cell.angle_gamma   90.00
#
_symmetry.space_group_name_H-M   'P 1'
#
loop_
_entity.id
_entity.type
_entity.pdbx_description
1 polymer ?
#
loop_
_entity_poly.entity_id
_entity_poly.type
_entity_poly.pdbx_seq_one_letter_code
_entity_poly.pdbx_strand_id
1 'polypeptide(L)'
;NGGGGGAGGTGGIFGSGGGGGAGGIAGQLAGGLRGGGGGAGGASGALSGLVGAVGGGGGVGGAGDIGGAGGLGGNSGIAGSVFGGGAGTIGGSLIGAGGVGGDGGAAFSIAGPGGLGGAGGQFAGTGGSGGAGGSSQAGASGLGGPGGVAGALGSGGAGGFGGAGHFGGQGGIGGNATLIGGGGAGGTGGFSVAGSGGTGGHGGAGGSLLGNGGAGGSGAEAAPTFRGGNGGAGGNAVAIGDGGNGGNGGYSATLNLLGRPGTIGSGGWLIGHNGIPGLPMSPNLLVNGSFEFASPSTTGFSSVTIPGWTVTGTPTIVPYGTPLTYPSPTSTPFPTVPNFLGLGFPGNPAPGAGNNFAGGGPVATSSISQTVNLTAATASINTGTVPYTLSGLLGGYLLDPSSTSVQVTFLNSNGVALGTGSIGPVSTIDRLGMTGFQARDISGTVPVGTTSAVVTATFTDRNPILGNYNGAFADNLSFTVGDPTLAAPVLTVPTSNVGQLDHVYLIYMENKGAADILGSVNAPYLNSLINTYGYANNYYALGHPSDPNYFRIMGGSDFGLIYNPASPSINAPSLMEAMDNAGITWAGYAQGMPYPGAIVSSGEYAVDALPFAQFTYVYNNSPAYLQTHLLPLTQLSIDLQSSATTPRFSWIAADGSYNMEGPVDFPNGAANWLASQLTNHQYNVAAGDHFLQQTVSTIMNSNSWNTAGQRDAIIITFDEDYNNLSLGIGNQGNLINTVIIPNQGAVTVGGMQSGHFVTNTRYDHYGLMSTLEYALSPTAGTPLTTLTFNDKYALPLNDFWT
;
A
#
# COMPACT_ATOMS: atom_id res chain seq x y z
N ASN A 1 -18.43 -12.02 30.92
CA ASN A 1 -17.21 -12.72 30.45
C ASN A 1 -17.56 -13.58 29.27
N GLY A 2 -16.66 -13.70 28.31
CA GLY A 2 -16.80 -14.62 27.18
C GLY A 2 -16.66 -16.07 27.62
N GLY A 3 -17.37 -16.98 26.94
CA GLY A 3 -17.24 -18.42 27.18
C GLY A 3 -15.89 -18.97 26.69
N GLY A 4 -15.32 -19.96 27.39
CA GLY A 4 -14.09 -20.61 26.93
C GLY A 4 -14.31 -21.44 25.67
N GLY A 5 -13.29 -21.50 24.81
CA GLY A 5 -13.28 -22.39 23.66
C GLY A 5 -13.22 -23.86 24.08
N GLY A 6 -13.90 -24.73 23.35
CA GLY A 6 -13.87 -26.18 23.59
C GLY A 6 -12.50 -26.78 23.27
N ALA A 7 -12.07 -27.78 24.04
CA ALA A 7 -10.84 -28.50 23.74
C ALA A 7 -10.99 -29.35 22.46
N GLY A 8 -9.92 -29.42 21.67
CA GLY A 8 -9.84 -30.28 20.50
C GLY A 8 -9.84 -31.76 20.91
N GLY A 9 -10.52 -32.60 20.12
CA GLY A 9 -10.53 -34.05 20.34
C GLY A 9 -9.15 -34.68 20.11
N THR A 10 -8.84 -35.74 20.84
CA THR A 10 -7.62 -36.52 20.60
C THR A 10 -7.72 -37.31 19.29
N GLY A 11 -6.62 -37.35 18.55
CA GLY A 11 -6.51 -38.17 17.35
C GLY A 11 -6.58 -39.66 17.69
N GLY A 12 -7.25 -40.45 16.83
CA GLY A 12 -7.11 -41.92 16.84
C GLY A 12 -5.67 -42.36 16.58
N ILE A 13 -5.36 -43.65 16.59
CA ILE A 13 -3.97 -44.18 16.53
C ILE A 13 -3.06 -43.49 15.49
N PHE A 14 -3.58 -43.19 14.29
CA PHE A 14 -2.87 -42.45 13.22
C PHE A 14 -3.40 -41.03 12.99
N GLY A 15 -4.42 -40.59 13.72
CA GLY A 15 -5.11 -39.32 13.50
C GLY A 15 -4.36 -38.12 14.06
N SER A 16 -4.59 -36.95 13.47
CA SER A 16 -4.17 -35.66 14.03
C SER A 16 -5.02 -35.30 15.25
N GLY A 17 -4.48 -34.42 16.09
CA GLY A 17 -5.30 -33.78 17.12
C GLY A 17 -6.30 -32.79 16.51
N GLY A 18 -7.49 -32.67 17.09
CA GLY A 18 -8.45 -31.64 16.71
C GLY A 18 -7.99 -30.25 17.15
N GLY A 19 -8.35 -29.20 16.40
CA GLY A 19 -8.09 -27.82 16.83
C GLY A 19 -8.91 -27.44 18.06
N GLY A 20 -8.34 -26.57 18.91
CA GLY A 20 -9.07 -25.94 19.99
C GLY A 20 -10.05 -24.88 19.47
N GLY A 21 -11.23 -24.79 20.08
CA GLY A 21 -12.23 -23.78 19.75
C GLY A 21 -11.78 -22.37 20.16
N ALA A 22 -12.23 -21.34 19.45
CA ALA A 22 -11.97 -19.96 19.83
C ALA A 22 -12.71 -19.58 21.13
N GLY A 23 -12.12 -18.69 21.91
CA GLY A 23 -12.74 -18.08 23.07
C GLY A 23 -13.82 -17.06 22.66
N GLY A 24 -14.91 -17.01 23.42
CA GLY A 24 -15.99 -16.06 23.21
C GLY A 24 -15.59 -14.61 23.49
N ILE A 25 -16.16 -13.67 22.74
CA ILE A 25 -15.90 -12.24 22.91
C ILE A 25 -16.69 -11.70 24.11
N ALA A 26 -16.10 -10.75 24.83
CA ALA A 26 -16.76 -9.93 25.84
C ALA A 26 -16.76 -8.44 25.42
N GLY A 27 -17.70 -7.65 25.94
CA GLY A 27 -17.79 -6.22 25.58
C GLY A 27 -16.52 -5.45 25.94
N GLN A 28 -15.91 -4.79 24.95
CA GLN A 28 -14.61 -4.11 25.09
C GLN A 28 -14.69 -2.75 25.81
N LEU A 29 -15.87 -2.12 25.86
CA LEU A 29 -16.09 -0.79 26.43
C LEU A 29 -16.66 -0.81 27.86
N ALA A 30 -16.99 -2.01 28.37
CA ALA A 30 -17.45 -2.19 29.74
C ALA A 30 -16.28 -2.72 30.58
N GLY A 31 -15.78 -1.88 31.48
CA GLY A 31 -14.59 -2.18 32.28
C GLY A 31 -14.70 -3.51 33.05
N GLY A 32 -13.62 -4.27 33.05
CA GLY A 32 -13.45 -5.53 33.78
C GLY A 32 -13.93 -6.79 33.05
N LEU A 33 -14.52 -6.68 31.86
CA LEU A 33 -15.03 -7.85 31.13
C LEU A 33 -13.92 -8.61 30.40
N ARG A 34 -13.79 -9.90 30.73
CA ARG A 34 -12.75 -10.77 30.15
C ARG A 34 -13.28 -11.60 28.98
N GLY A 35 -12.55 -11.61 27.87
CA GLY A 35 -12.75 -12.55 26.76
C GLY A 35 -12.43 -13.99 27.17
N GLY A 36 -13.12 -14.96 26.57
CA GLY A 36 -12.93 -16.37 26.89
C GLY A 36 -11.54 -16.85 26.46
N GLY A 37 -10.93 -17.79 27.19
CA GLY A 37 -9.70 -18.43 26.72
C GLY A 37 -9.96 -19.31 25.50
N GLY A 38 -8.99 -19.41 24.60
CA GLY A 38 -8.99 -20.39 23.53
C GLY A 38 -8.89 -21.81 24.09
N GLY A 39 -9.57 -22.76 23.44
CA GLY A 39 -9.51 -24.17 23.81
C GLY A 39 -8.14 -24.77 23.50
N ALA A 40 -7.69 -25.73 24.30
CA ALA A 40 -6.46 -26.46 23.97
C ALA A 40 -6.65 -27.32 22.72
N GLY A 41 -5.63 -27.40 21.88
CA GLY A 41 -5.57 -28.36 20.79
C GLY A 41 -5.51 -29.78 21.33
N GLY A 42 -6.18 -30.70 20.64
CA GLY A 42 -6.16 -32.11 20.96
C GLY A 42 -4.78 -32.71 20.67
N ALA A 43 -4.40 -33.72 21.44
CA ALA A 43 -3.18 -34.46 21.16
C ALA A 43 -3.37 -35.39 19.95
N SER A 44 -2.31 -35.63 19.17
CA SER A 44 -2.39 -36.56 18.03
C SER A 44 -2.35 -38.04 18.45
N GLY A 45 -2.53 -38.94 17.50
CA GLY A 45 -2.43 -40.39 17.70
C GLY A 45 -1.04 -40.90 18.05
N ALA A 46 -0.96 -42.07 18.70
CA ALA A 46 0.30 -42.67 19.13
C ALA A 46 1.28 -43.00 17.99
N LEU A 47 0.78 -43.18 16.76
CA LEU A 47 1.57 -43.43 15.54
C LEU A 47 1.29 -42.38 14.45
N SER A 48 0.73 -41.24 14.83
CA SER A 48 0.32 -40.18 13.91
C SER A 48 1.48 -39.65 13.05
N GLY A 49 2.70 -39.56 13.58
CA GLY A 49 3.85 -39.11 12.81
C GLY A 49 4.30 -40.04 11.68
N LEU A 50 3.92 -41.33 11.68
CA LEU A 50 4.20 -42.22 10.54
C LEU A 50 3.42 -41.83 9.28
N VAL A 51 2.32 -41.10 9.45
CA VAL A 51 1.46 -40.61 8.35
C VAL A 51 1.48 -39.08 8.25
N GLY A 52 2.44 -38.42 8.91
CA GLY A 52 2.59 -36.96 8.88
C GLY A 52 1.54 -36.18 9.70
N ALA A 53 0.75 -36.85 10.54
CA ALA A 53 -0.22 -36.19 11.40
C ALA A 53 0.44 -35.57 12.65
N VAL A 54 -0.11 -34.44 13.11
CA VAL A 54 0.46 -33.57 14.15
C VAL A 54 -0.54 -33.27 15.25
N GLY A 55 -0.07 -32.74 16.38
CA GLY A 55 -0.94 -32.21 17.43
C GLY A 55 -1.84 -31.08 16.91
N GLY A 56 -3.04 -30.95 17.46
CA GLY A 56 -4.00 -29.93 17.04
C GLY A 56 -3.55 -28.52 17.47
N GLY A 57 -3.87 -27.49 16.70
CA GLY A 57 -3.60 -26.10 17.10
C GLY A 57 -4.45 -25.67 18.30
N GLY A 58 -3.91 -24.79 19.13
CA GLY A 58 -4.68 -24.11 20.18
C GLY A 58 -5.67 -23.11 19.57
N GLY A 59 -6.82 -22.93 20.23
CA GLY A 59 -7.81 -21.94 19.81
C GLY A 59 -7.38 -20.51 20.13
N VAL A 60 -7.86 -19.53 19.37
CA VAL A 60 -7.58 -18.11 19.63
C VAL A 60 -8.35 -17.63 20.87
N GLY A 61 -7.74 -16.80 21.70
CA GLY A 61 -8.40 -16.14 22.83
C GLY A 61 -9.45 -15.12 22.38
N GLY A 62 -10.57 -15.05 23.09
CA GLY A 62 -11.64 -14.10 22.83
C GLY A 62 -11.25 -12.67 23.21
N ALA A 63 -11.76 -11.68 22.47
CA ALA A 63 -11.51 -10.28 22.77
C ALA A 63 -12.32 -9.77 23.97
N GLY A 64 -11.87 -8.71 24.65
CA GLY A 64 -12.57 -8.10 25.79
C GLY A 64 -11.95 -6.79 26.26
N ASP A 65 -12.37 -6.26 27.41
CA ASP A 65 -11.56 -5.25 28.12
C ASP A 65 -10.26 -5.89 28.65
N ILE A 66 -10.35 -7.17 29.02
CA ILE A 66 -9.22 -8.07 29.22
C ILE A 66 -9.31 -9.21 28.20
N GLY A 67 -8.26 -9.39 27.40
CA GLY A 67 -8.19 -10.42 26.36
C GLY A 67 -8.08 -11.82 26.97
N GLY A 68 -8.72 -12.80 26.33
CA GLY A 68 -8.59 -14.21 26.68
C GLY A 68 -7.23 -14.77 26.28
N ALA A 69 -6.67 -15.70 27.04
CA ALA A 69 -5.43 -16.37 26.64
C ALA A 69 -5.65 -17.27 25.42
N GLY A 70 -4.65 -17.38 24.57
CA GLY A 70 -4.61 -18.38 23.51
C GLY A 70 -4.55 -19.81 24.08
N GLY A 71 -5.18 -20.74 23.38
CA GLY A 71 -5.20 -22.14 23.73
C GLY A 71 -3.84 -22.80 23.53
N LEU A 72 -3.55 -23.84 24.30
CA LEU A 72 -2.30 -24.59 24.15
C LEU A 72 -2.30 -25.39 22.85
N GLY A 73 -1.16 -25.50 22.19
CA GLY A 73 -0.97 -26.48 21.12
C GLY A 73 -1.04 -27.90 21.67
N GLY A 74 -1.69 -28.79 20.94
CA GLY A 74 -1.79 -30.20 21.27
C GLY A 74 -0.44 -30.89 21.15
N ASN A 75 -0.11 -31.78 22.08
CA ASN A 75 1.12 -32.56 22.01
C ASN A 75 1.05 -33.61 20.89
N SER A 76 2.21 -34.06 20.42
CA SER A 76 2.28 -35.26 19.59
C SER A 76 2.03 -36.53 20.42
N GLY A 77 0.97 -37.25 20.08
CA GLY A 77 0.61 -38.54 20.66
C GLY A 77 -0.34 -38.54 21.86
N ILE A 78 -0.80 -39.73 22.22
CA ILE A 78 -1.85 -39.94 23.22
C ILE A 78 -1.28 -39.67 24.62
N ALA A 79 -1.96 -38.83 25.40
CA ALA A 79 -1.71 -38.67 26.84
C ALA A 79 -2.19 -39.92 27.58
N GLY A 80 -1.34 -40.94 27.66
CA GLY A 80 -1.60 -42.20 28.35
C GLY A 80 -0.91 -43.38 27.66
N SER A 81 -0.56 -44.39 28.46
CA SER A 81 0.06 -45.62 27.95
C SER A 81 -0.78 -46.20 26.80
N VAL A 82 -0.13 -46.95 25.89
CA VAL A 82 -0.80 -47.73 24.82
C VAL A 82 -1.91 -48.64 25.37
N PHE A 83 -1.99 -48.86 26.69
CA PHE A 83 -2.97 -49.69 27.40
C PHE A 83 -3.72 -48.99 28.55
N GLY A 84 -3.73 -47.65 28.60
CA GLY A 84 -4.50 -46.87 29.59
C GLY A 84 -3.77 -46.58 30.92
N GLY A 85 -4.20 -45.48 31.57
CA GLY A 85 -3.90 -45.14 32.97
C GLY A 85 -3.23 -43.77 33.20
N GLY A 86 -4.01 -42.83 33.75
CA GLY A 86 -3.62 -41.84 34.79
C GLY A 86 -2.56 -40.77 34.49
N ALA A 87 -2.83 -39.55 34.96
CA ALA A 87 -1.89 -38.43 34.95
C ALA A 87 -0.57 -38.80 35.67
N GLY A 88 0.57 -38.64 34.97
CA GLY A 88 1.91 -38.68 35.57
C GLY A 88 2.94 -39.63 34.98
N THR A 89 2.75 -40.22 33.78
CA THR A 89 3.78 -41.07 33.16
C THR A 89 3.99 -40.80 31.67
N ILE A 90 5.20 -41.14 31.21
CA ILE A 90 5.79 -41.01 29.87
C ILE A 90 4.92 -41.76 28.84
N GLY A 91 3.90 -41.10 28.32
CA GLY A 91 3.01 -41.60 27.27
C GLY A 91 2.81 -40.49 26.25
N GLY A 92 3.50 -40.60 25.11
CA GLY A 92 3.42 -39.71 23.96
C GLY A 92 3.84 -40.51 22.73
N SER A 93 3.56 -40.00 21.54
CA SER A 93 3.91 -40.71 20.30
C SER A 93 5.42 -40.84 20.21
N LEU A 94 5.90 -41.93 19.61
CA LEU A 94 7.30 -42.07 19.26
C LEU A 94 7.68 -40.97 18.23
N ILE A 95 6.76 -40.61 17.31
CA ILE A 95 7.06 -39.73 16.17
C ILE A 95 5.92 -38.73 15.90
N GLY A 96 6.24 -37.45 15.68
CA GLY A 96 5.32 -36.43 15.16
C GLY A 96 5.54 -35.03 15.75
N ALA A 97 5.09 -33.98 15.05
CA ALA A 97 5.23 -32.59 15.54
C ALA A 97 4.12 -32.21 16.55
N GLY A 98 4.47 -31.32 17.47
CA GLY A 98 3.49 -30.65 18.33
C GLY A 98 2.66 -29.62 17.55
N GLY A 99 1.44 -29.38 18.02
CA GLY A 99 0.55 -28.36 17.48
C GLY A 99 0.98 -26.95 17.86
N VAL A 100 0.60 -25.96 17.05
CA VAL A 100 0.87 -24.54 17.34
C VAL A 100 0.01 -24.05 18.50
N GLY A 101 0.56 -23.16 19.34
CA GLY A 101 -0.23 -22.43 20.33
C GLY A 101 -1.19 -21.46 19.65
N GLY A 102 -2.37 -21.26 20.23
CA GLY A 102 -3.35 -20.29 19.75
C GLY A 102 -2.97 -18.86 20.15
N ASP A 103 -3.40 -17.87 19.39
CA ASP A 103 -3.09 -16.47 19.68
C ASP A 103 -3.90 -15.93 20.86
N GLY A 104 -3.34 -14.96 21.58
CA GLY A 104 -4.04 -14.24 22.62
C GLY A 104 -5.11 -13.30 22.08
N GLY A 105 -6.19 -13.13 22.85
CA GLY A 105 -7.29 -12.24 22.49
C GLY A 105 -6.91 -10.76 22.62
N ALA A 106 -7.37 -9.94 21.68
CA ALA A 106 -7.20 -8.49 21.72
C ALA A 106 -7.97 -7.86 22.89
N ALA A 107 -7.49 -6.72 23.37
CA ALA A 107 -8.11 -6.03 24.49
C ALA A 107 -8.10 -4.51 24.42
N PHE A 108 -9.01 -3.89 25.16
CA PHE A 108 -8.90 -2.46 25.46
C PHE A 108 -7.79 -2.22 26.49
N SER A 109 -7.88 -2.83 27.67
CA SER A 109 -6.92 -2.63 28.77
C SER A 109 -5.73 -3.59 28.75
N ILE A 110 -5.96 -4.90 28.91
CA ILE A 110 -4.87 -5.89 29.02
C ILE A 110 -5.13 -7.05 28.07
N ALA A 111 -4.24 -7.25 27.10
CA ALA A 111 -4.44 -8.28 26.09
C ALA A 111 -4.02 -9.68 26.57
N GLY A 112 -4.60 -10.69 25.94
CA GLY A 112 -4.36 -12.08 26.29
C GLY A 112 -2.97 -12.55 25.86
N PRO A 113 -2.29 -13.40 26.63
CA PRO A 113 -1.05 -14.02 26.17
C PRO A 113 -1.33 -15.08 25.10
N GLY A 114 -0.36 -15.31 24.22
CA GLY A 114 -0.35 -16.44 23.30
C GLY A 114 -0.19 -17.78 24.01
N GLY A 115 -0.74 -18.81 23.41
CA GLY A 115 -0.68 -20.18 23.91
C GLY A 115 0.69 -20.82 23.72
N LEU A 116 1.05 -21.74 24.60
CA LEU A 116 2.28 -22.53 24.49
C LEU A 116 2.17 -23.45 23.26
N GLY A 117 3.27 -23.64 22.52
CA GLY A 117 3.36 -24.66 21.49
C GLY A 117 3.38 -26.08 22.08
N GLY A 118 2.77 -27.03 21.40
CA GLY A 118 2.72 -28.43 21.81
C GLY A 118 4.09 -29.12 21.73
N ALA A 119 4.31 -30.12 22.57
CA ALA A 119 5.55 -30.91 22.52
C ALA A 119 5.58 -31.86 21.31
N GLY A 120 6.78 -32.05 20.74
CA GLY A 120 7.04 -33.07 19.72
C GLY A 120 7.03 -34.49 20.29
N GLY A 121 6.94 -35.48 19.41
CA GLY A 121 6.95 -36.91 19.77
C GLY A 121 8.28 -37.31 20.39
N GLN A 122 8.28 -38.25 21.34
CA GLN A 122 9.41 -38.49 22.24
C GLN A 122 10.71 -38.92 21.54
N PHE A 123 10.63 -39.70 20.46
CA PHE A 123 11.80 -40.12 19.70
C PHE A 123 12.10 -39.17 18.55
N ALA A 124 11.10 -38.76 17.77
CA ALA A 124 11.30 -37.80 16.69
C ALA A 124 10.12 -36.83 16.54
N GLY A 125 10.39 -35.53 16.51
CA GLY A 125 9.33 -34.54 16.38
C GLY A 125 9.76 -33.16 16.80
N THR A 126 9.39 -32.16 16.02
CA THR A 126 9.60 -30.76 16.38
C THR A 126 8.55 -30.30 17.39
N GLY A 127 8.95 -29.39 18.27
CA GLY A 127 7.98 -28.65 19.07
C GLY A 127 7.13 -27.74 18.18
N GLY A 128 5.86 -27.53 18.54
CA GLY A 128 5.01 -26.54 17.89
C GLY A 128 5.44 -25.12 18.26
N SER A 129 5.18 -24.13 17.40
CA SER A 129 5.43 -22.73 17.75
C SER A 129 4.46 -22.25 18.83
N GLY A 130 4.88 -21.28 19.64
CA GLY A 130 3.96 -20.55 20.51
C GLY A 130 3.06 -19.60 19.72
N GLY A 131 1.88 -19.31 20.25
CA GLY A 131 0.94 -18.34 19.68
C GLY A 131 1.39 -16.90 19.94
N ALA A 132 0.94 -15.96 19.12
CA ALA A 132 1.21 -14.53 19.34
C ALA A 132 0.43 -14.00 20.56
N GLY A 133 0.98 -12.98 21.23
CA GLY A 133 0.25 -12.20 22.22
C GLY A 133 -0.81 -11.33 21.57
N GLY A 134 -1.95 -11.16 22.23
CA GLY A 134 -3.02 -10.27 21.78
C GLY A 134 -2.61 -8.79 21.83
N SER A 135 -3.25 -7.96 21.04
CA SER A 135 -2.99 -6.52 21.00
C SER A 135 -3.81 -5.73 22.03
N SER A 136 -3.27 -4.65 22.60
CA SER A 136 -3.98 -3.75 23.53
C SER A 136 -4.15 -2.31 23.00
N GLN A 137 -5.24 -1.62 23.35
CA GLN A 137 -5.41 -0.19 23.00
C GLN A 137 -4.86 0.78 24.05
N ALA A 138 -5.09 0.51 25.34
CA ALA A 138 -4.84 1.44 26.43
C ALA A 138 -3.86 0.92 27.50
N GLY A 139 -3.48 -0.36 27.47
CA GLY A 139 -2.60 -0.95 28.48
C GLY A 139 -1.63 -1.98 27.94
N ALA A 140 -1.31 -3.01 28.73
CA ALA A 140 -0.27 -3.98 28.37
C ALA A 140 -0.75 -4.95 27.28
N SER A 141 0.07 -5.11 26.23
CA SER A 141 -0.18 -6.11 25.20
C SER A 141 0.21 -7.51 25.69
N GLY A 142 -0.32 -8.52 25.01
CA GLY A 142 -0.16 -9.92 25.35
C GLY A 142 1.28 -10.37 25.16
N LEU A 143 1.73 -11.29 26.01
CA LEU A 143 3.02 -11.94 25.83
C LEU A 143 2.92 -12.99 24.73
N GLY A 144 3.99 -13.17 23.96
CA GLY A 144 4.11 -14.29 23.06
C GLY A 144 4.17 -15.60 23.82
N GLY A 145 3.50 -16.62 23.28
CA GLY A 145 3.53 -17.98 23.82
C GLY A 145 4.92 -18.60 23.61
N PRO A 146 5.41 -19.42 24.55
CA PRO A 146 6.66 -20.15 24.35
C PRO A 146 6.51 -21.26 23.32
N GLY A 147 7.61 -21.55 22.62
CA GLY A 147 7.69 -22.69 21.72
C GLY A 147 7.72 -24.02 22.47
N GLY A 148 7.17 -25.06 21.84
CA GLY A 148 7.14 -26.42 22.35
C GLY A 148 8.52 -27.07 22.39
N VAL A 149 8.71 -28.00 23.31
CA VAL A 149 9.93 -28.82 23.41
C VAL A 149 9.92 -29.91 22.34
N ALA A 150 11.08 -30.21 21.76
CA ALA A 150 11.23 -31.26 20.76
C ALA A 150 11.32 -32.68 21.36
N GLY A 151 11.18 -33.68 20.49
CA GLY A 151 11.60 -35.06 20.75
C GLY A 151 13.12 -35.25 20.79
N ALA A 152 13.57 -36.49 20.99
CA ALA A 152 14.99 -36.87 20.92
C ALA A 152 15.65 -36.44 19.60
N LEU A 153 14.93 -36.58 18.48
CA LEU A 153 15.32 -36.11 17.15
C LEU A 153 14.36 -35.01 16.69
N GLY A 154 14.73 -33.76 16.85
CA GLY A 154 13.89 -32.64 16.43
C GLY A 154 14.32 -31.31 17.03
N SER A 155 13.90 -30.24 16.38
CA SER A 155 14.15 -28.87 16.85
C SER A 155 13.02 -28.37 17.74
N GLY A 156 13.36 -27.51 18.70
CA GLY A 156 12.36 -26.82 19.51
C GLY A 156 11.52 -25.86 18.66
N GLY A 157 10.28 -25.62 19.10
CA GLY A 157 9.39 -24.68 18.41
C GLY A 157 9.82 -23.23 18.62
N ALA A 158 9.50 -22.33 17.69
CA ALA A 158 9.74 -20.91 17.88
C ALA A 158 8.83 -20.33 18.98
N GLY A 159 9.33 -19.34 19.72
CA GLY A 159 8.48 -18.50 20.57
C GLY A 159 7.58 -17.60 19.72
N GLY A 160 6.34 -17.40 20.17
CA GLY A 160 5.38 -16.50 19.56
C GLY A 160 5.74 -15.03 19.78
N PHE A 161 5.19 -14.15 18.96
CA PHE A 161 5.46 -12.72 19.03
C PHE A 161 4.76 -12.06 20.23
N GLY A 162 5.37 -11.02 20.78
CA GLY A 162 4.68 -10.12 21.71
C GLY A 162 3.61 -9.30 21.00
N GLY A 163 2.49 -9.07 21.66
CA GLY A 163 1.39 -8.27 21.10
C GLY A 163 1.77 -6.80 20.96
N ALA A 164 1.22 -6.13 19.94
CA ALA A 164 1.38 -4.69 19.74
C ALA A 164 0.31 -3.89 20.50
N GLY A 165 0.64 -2.69 20.98
CA GLY A 165 -0.33 -1.86 21.69
C GLY A 165 0.26 -0.67 22.43
N HIS A 166 -0.41 -0.22 23.49
CA HIS A 166 0.05 0.93 24.28
C HIS A 166 1.43 0.66 24.89
N PHE A 167 1.60 -0.52 25.50
CA PHE A 167 2.91 -1.09 25.83
C PHE A 167 3.13 -2.37 25.04
N GLY A 168 4.32 -2.53 24.47
CA GLY A 168 4.67 -3.71 23.70
C GLY A 168 4.77 -4.97 24.55
N GLY A 169 4.20 -6.07 24.08
CA GLY A 169 4.28 -7.37 24.74
C GLY A 169 5.66 -8.01 24.59
N GLN A 170 6.09 -8.81 25.56
CA GLN A 170 7.34 -9.57 25.42
C GLN A 170 7.16 -10.73 24.43
N GLY A 171 8.17 -10.99 23.61
CA GLY A 171 8.23 -12.17 22.76
C GLY A 171 8.42 -13.47 23.56
N GLY A 172 7.78 -14.55 23.11
CA GLY A 172 7.85 -15.86 23.74
C GLY A 172 9.23 -16.47 23.66
N ILE A 173 9.60 -17.30 24.64
CA ILE A 173 10.86 -18.04 24.59
C ILE A 173 10.80 -19.17 23.54
N GLY A 174 11.91 -19.41 22.85
CA GLY A 174 12.06 -20.55 21.97
C GLY A 174 12.10 -21.87 22.75
N GLY A 175 11.52 -22.92 22.16
CA GLY A 175 11.52 -24.26 22.73
C GLY A 175 12.89 -24.92 22.65
N ASN A 176 13.16 -25.84 23.58
CA ASN A 176 14.43 -26.58 23.60
C ASN A 176 14.38 -27.80 22.68
N ALA A 177 15.53 -28.14 22.07
CA ALA A 177 15.79 -29.49 21.58
C ALA A 177 16.31 -30.39 22.72
N THR A 178 16.24 -31.72 22.54
CA THR A 178 16.60 -32.66 23.62
C THR A 178 17.90 -33.42 23.37
N LEU A 179 18.01 -34.28 22.33
CA LEU A 179 19.24 -35.03 22.03
C LEU A 179 19.92 -34.53 20.75
N ILE A 180 19.21 -34.55 19.62
CA ILE A 180 19.67 -34.04 18.32
C ILE A 180 18.63 -33.04 17.77
N GLY A 181 19.06 -31.82 17.49
CA GLY A 181 18.23 -30.77 16.89
C GLY A 181 18.53 -29.37 17.45
N GLY A 182 18.08 -28.34 16.74
CA GLY A 182 18.32 -26.96 17.14
C GLY A 182 17.32 -26.45 18.17
N GLY A 183 17.75 -25.52 19.02
CA GLY A 183 16.82 -24.72 19.83
C GLY A 183 15.94 -23.84 18.95
N GLY A 184 14.70 -23.60 19.36
CA GLY A 184 13.79 -22.70 18.69
C GLY A 184 14.22 -21.24 18.86
N ALA A 185 13.93 -20.38 17.88
CA ALA A 185 14.17 -18.94 18.02
C ALA A 185 13.23 -18.33 19.08
N GLY A 186 13.70 -17.32 19.80
CA GLY A 186 12.84 -16.48 20.62
C GLY A 186 11.96 -15.57 19.76
N GLY A 187 10.73 -15.32 20.20
CA GLY A 187 9.80 -14.43 19.51
C GLY A 187 10.23 -12.97 19.61
N THR A 188 9.88 -12.16 18.62
CA THR A 188 10.11 -10.71 18.68
C THR A 188 9.21 -10.05 19.74
N GLY A 189 9.70 -8.96 20.33
CA GLY A 189 8.88 -8.11 21.17
C GLY A 189 7.81 -7.37 20.34
N GLY A 190 6.71 -6.98 20.99
CA GLY A 190 5.63 -6.25 20.37
C GLY A 190 5.88 -4.74 20.29
N PHE A 191 5.42 -4.12 19.21
CA PHE A 191 5.50 -2.67 19.00
C PHE A 191 4.72 -1.87 20.04
N SER A 192 5.17 -0.64 20.33
CA SER A 192 4.49 0.28 21.24
C SER A 192 4.21 1.65 20.61
N VAL A 193 2.94 2.08 20.67
CA VAL A 193 2.49 3.40 20.16
C VAL A 193 2.57 4.54 21.16
N ALA A 194 2.61 4.24 22.47
CA ALA A 194 2.56 5.25 23.53
C ALA A 194 3.35 4.86 24.80
N GLY A 195 4.28 3.91 24.69
CA GLY A 195 5.04 3.39 25.81
C GLY A 195 6.34 2.70 25.38
N SER A 196 6.87 1.83 26.24
CA SER A 196 8.07 1.04 25.95
C SER A 196 7.79 -0.09 24.97
N GLY A 197 8.72 -0.32 24.05
CA GLY A 197 8.70 -1.47 23.16
C GLY A 197 8.88 -2.78 23.94
N GLY A 198 8.27 -3.86 23.44
CA GLY A 198 8.35 -5.18 24.04
C GLY A 198 9.76 -5.77 23.93
N THR A 199 10.20 -6.51 24.96
CA THR A 199 11.47 -7.23 24.90
C THR A 199 11.38 -8.47 24.01
N GLY A 200 12.45 -8.82 23.34
CA GLY A 200 12.55 -10.07 22.60
C GLY A 200 12.63 -11.29 23.52
N GLY A 201 12.11 -12.41 23.04
CA GLY A 201 12.17 -13.70 23.71
C GLY A 201 13.55 -14.35 23.62
N HIS A 202 13.89 -15.19 24.59
CA HIS A 202 15.15 -15.92 24.57
C HIS A 202 15.11 -17.08 23.57
N GLY A 203 16.24 -17.37 22.92
CA GLY A 203 16.38 -18.57 22.11
C GLY A 203 16.44 -19.83 22.97
N GLY A 204 15.91 -20.93 22.44
CA GLY A 204 15.92 -22.25 23.08
C GLY A 204 17.30 -22.90 23.04
N ALA A 205 17.54 -23.85 23.94
CA ALA A 205 18.77 -24.63 23.96
C ALA A 205 18.81 -25.67 22.82
N GLY A 206 20.01 -25.88 22.26
CA GLY A 206 20.29 -26.95 21.31
C GLY A 206 20.28 -28.33 21.97
N GLY A 207 20.22 -29.38 21.14
CA GLY A 207 20.25 -30.77 21.60
C GLY A 207 21.48 -31.10 22.45
N SER A 208 21.29 -31.96 23.45
CA SER A 208 22.36 -32.34 24.39
C SER A 208 23.56 -33.01 23.74
N LEU A 209 23.39 -33.69 22.60
CA LEU A 209 24.46 -34.31 21.82
C LEU A 209 24.86 -33.43 20.61
N LEU A 210 23.90 -33.04 19.78
CA LEU A 210 24.12 -32.26 18.56
C LEU A 210 23.00 -31.26 18.34
N GLY A 211 23.34 -29.97 18.27
CA GLY A 211 22.37 -28.95 17.97
C GLY A 211 22.83 -27.54 18.31
N ASN A 212 22.49 -26.59 17.44
CA ASN A 212 22.73 -25.18 17.68
C ASN A 212 21.70 -24.63 18.67
N GLY A 213 22.10 -23.63 19.45
CA GLY A 213 21.16 -22.81 20.21
C GLY A 213 20.31 -21.93 19.29
N GLY A 214 19.07 -21.65 19.69
CA GLY A 214 18.18 -20.76 18.96
C GLY A 214 18.61 -19.29 19.08
N ALA A 215 18.34 -18.47 18.07
CA ALA A 215 18.56 -17.03 18.18
C ALA A 215 17.61 -16.39 19.19
N GLY A 216 18.04 -15.34 19.87
CA GLY A 216 17.17 -14.47 20.66
C GLY A 216 16.33 -13.58 19.75
N GLY A 217 15.08 -13.31 20.15
CA GLY A 217 14.19 -12.42 19.43
C GLY A 217 14.60 -10.96 19.55
N SER A 218 14.29 -10.15 18.54
CA SER A 218 14.51 -8.70 18.61
C SER A 218 13.59 -8.04 19.63
N GLY A 219 14.06 -6.98 20.27
CA GLY A 219 13.21 -6.04 20.99
C GLY A 219 12.53 -5.07 20.03
N ALA A 220 11.35 -4.58 20.41
CA ALA A 220 10.53 -3.74 19.56
C ALA A 220 10.83 -2.24 19.72
N GLU A 221 10.45 -1.47 18.70
CA GLU A 221 10.44 -0.01 18.76
C GLU A 221 9.46 0.50 19.83
N ALA A 222 9.81 1.64 20.43
CA ALA A 222 9.03 2.35 21.42
C ALA A 222 8.49 3.67 20.89
N ALA A 223 7.47 4.18 21.58
CA ALA A 223 6.96 5.51 21.30
C ALA A 223 8.00 6.61 21.60
N PRO A 224 7.83 7.83 21.07
CA PRO A 224 8.73 8.95 21.35
C PRO A 224 8.93 9.15 22.86
N THR A 225 10.18 9.37 23.30
CA THR A 225 10.61 9.48 24.72
C THR A 225 10.61 8.21 25.57
N PHE A 226 10.20 7.06 25.03
CA PHE A 226 10.21 5.78 25.76
C PHE A 226 11.36 4.87 25.33
N ARG A 227 11.66 3.86 26.18
CA ARG A 227 12.72 2.89 25.88
C ARG A 227 12.28 1.86 24.87
N GLY A 228 13.12 1.64 23.85
CA GLY A 228 13.04 0.48 22.98
C GLY A 228 13.17 -0.82 23.77
N GLY A 229 12.56 -1.89 23.26
CA GLY A 229 12.64 -3.20 23.87
C GLY A 229 14.05 -3.77 23.82
N ASN A 230 14.50 -4.45 24.87
CA ASN A 230 15.77 -5.18 24.82
C ASN A 230 15.64 -6.41 23.92
N GLY A 231 16.71 -6.75 23.22
CA GLY A 231 16.81 -8.02 22.52
C GLY A 231 16.90 -9.20 23.47
N GLY A 232 16.36 -10.35 23.06
CA GLY A 232 16.44 -11.60 23.81
C GLY A 232 17.83 -12.22 23.74
N ALA A 233 18.22 -12.97 24.77
CA ALA A 233 19.46 -13.75 24.72
C ALA A 233 19.38 -14.90 23.71
N GLY A 234 20.50 -15.20 23.04
CA GLY A 234 20.65 -16.42 22.28
C GLY A 234 20.68 -17.66 23.17
N GLY A 235 20.17 -18.77 22.67
CA GLY A 235 20.18 -20.07 23.34
C GLY A 235 21.55 -20.73 23.28
N ASN A 236 21.86 -21.58 24.26
CA ASN A 236 23.14 -22.28 24.30
C ASN A 236 23.08 -23.59 23.50
N ALA A 237 24.18 -23.94 22.83
CA ALA A 237 24.44 -25.33 22.46
C ALA A 237 25.03 -26.09 23.66
N VAL A 238 25.01 -27.43 23.61
CA VAL A 238 25.46 -28.28 24.72
C VAL A 238 26.79 -28.97 24.39
N ALA A 239 26.80 -30.08 23.64
CA ALA A 239 28.02 -30.81 23.32
C ALA A 239 28.62 -30.39 21.97
N ILE A 240 27.87 -30.54 20.87
CA ILE A 240 28.26 -30.14 19.51
C ILE A 240 27.22 -29.16 18.95
N GLY A 241 27.64 -27.98 18.52
CA GLY A 241 26.78 -26.98 17.87
C GLY A 241 27.15 -25.55 18.27
N ASP A 242 26.71 -24.59 17.47
CA ASP A 242 26.95 -23.17 17.72
C ASP A 242 25.92 -22.59 18.69
N GLY A 243 26.36 -21.64 19.51
CA GLY A 243 25.45 -20.84 20.34
C GLY A 243 24.60 -19.90 19.48
N GLY A 244 23.38 -19.64 19.92
CA GLY A 244 22.48 -18.72 19.25
C GLY A 244 22.94 -17.27 19.38
N ASN A 245 22.62 -16.45 18.38
CA ASN A 245 22.88 -15.01 18.42
C ASN A 245 21.93 -14.32 19.40
N GLY A 246 22.40 -13.23 20.03
CA GLY A 246 21.54 -12.32 20.77
C GLY A 246 20.63 -11.53 19.84
N GLY A 247 19.41 -11.26 20.27
CA GLY A 247 18.45 -10.45 19.55
C GLY A 247 18.83 -8.97 19.55
N ASN A 248 18.41 -8.24 18.52
CA ASN A 248 18.69 -6.81 18.40
C ASN A 248 17.90 -5.99 19.41
N GLY A 249 18.46 -4.85 19.83
CA GLY A 249 17.76 -3.88 20.65
C GLY A 249 16.81 -3.03 19.81
N GLY A 250 15.59 -2.80 20.32
CA GLY A 250 14.59 -1.97 19.67
C GLY A 250 14.96 -0.49 19.65
N TYR A 251 14.47 0.23 18.65
CA TYR A 251 14.75 1.65 18.48
C TYR A 251 14.02 2.54 19.51
N SER A 252 14.61 3.71 19.77
CA SER A 252 14.04 4.84 20.50
C SER A 252 14.64 6.13 19.93
N ALA A 253 13.82 7.19 19.87
CA ALA A 253 14.25 8.50 19.40
C ALA A 253 15.38 9.13 20.25
N THR A 254 15.61 8.64 21.47
CA THR A 254 16.70 9.10 22.34
C THR A 254 17.74 8.00 22.47
N LEU A 255 19.01 8.28 22.13
CA LEU A 255 20.11 7.30 22.10
C LEU A 255 20.27 6.50 23.41
N ASN A 256 20.08 7.13 24.57
CA ASN A 256 20.17 6.47 25.89
C ASN A 256 18.95 5.61 26.26
N LEU A 257 17.90 5.66 25.44
CA LEU A 257 16.68 4.89 25.56
C LEU A 257 16.59 3.77 24.51
N LEU A 258 17.61 3.58 23.67
CA LEU A 258 17.68 2.42 22.79
C LEU A 258 17.60 1.12 23.60
N GLY A 259 16.90 0.14 23.03
CA GLY A 259 16.87 -1.22 23.54
C GLY A 259 18.29 -1.77 23.61
N ARG A 260 18.59 -2.49 24.68
CA ARG A 260 19.90 -3.13 24.82
C ARG A 260 19.96 -4.35 23.90
N PRO A 261 21.09 -4.60 23.22
CA PRO A 261 21.40 -5.88 22.62
C PRO A 261 21.15 -7.07 23.55
N GLY A 262 20.60 -8.13 22.98
CA GLY A 262 20.56 -9.45 23.59
C GLY A 262 21.97 -10.04 23.72
N THR A 263 22.17 -10.83 24.78
CA THR A 263 23.44 -11.53 25.02
C THR A 263 23.57 -12.76 24.14
N ILE A 264 24.81 -13.22 23.96
CA ILE A 264 25.16 -14.39 23.14
C ILE A 264 24.75 -15.70 23.82
N GLY A 265 24.46 -16.72 23.03
CA GLY A 265 24.47 -18.11 23.46
C GLY A 265 25.88 -18.72 23.40
N SER A 266 26.20 -19.61 24.33
CA SER A 266 27.47 -20.34 24.32
C SER A 266 27.47 -21.47 23.28
N GLY A 267 28.60 -21.66 22.60
CA GLY A 267 28.84 -22.83 21.76
C GLY A 267 28.99 -24.12 22.55
N GLY A 268 28.88 -25.26 21.87
CA GLY A 268 29.04 -26.57 22.47
C GLY A 268 30.45 -26.78 23.03
N TRP A 269 30.55 -27.44 24.19
CA TRP A 269 31.83 -27.58 24.89
C TRP A 269 32.84 -28.47 24.14
N LEU A 270 32.38 -29.34 23.23
CA LEU A 270 33.25 -30.19 22.41
C LEU A 270 33.61 -29.51 21.08
N ILE A 271 32.60 -29.06 20.34
CA ILE A 271 32.73 -28.36 19.05
C ILE A 271 31.61 -27.32 18.95
N GLY A 272 31.96 -26.05 18.74
CA GLY A 272 30.98 -24.99 18.51
C GLY A 272 31.51 -23.59 18.76
N HIS A 273 31.03 -22.61 18.02
CA HIS A 273 31.28 -21.19 18.25
C HIS A 273 30.21 -20.58 19.17
N ASN A 274 30.60 -19.57 19.95
CA ASN A 274 29.60 -18.73 20.63
C ASN A 274 28.84 -17.90 19.58
N GLY A 275 27.59 -17.57 19.89
CA GLY A 275 26.83 -16.60 19.09
C GLY A 275 27.43 -15.20 19.16
N ILE A 276 26.87 -14.29 18.37
CA ILE A 276 27.21 -12.85 18.40
C ILE A 276 26.16 -12.04 19.17
N PRO A 277 26.53 -10.91 19.81
CA PRO A 277 25.57 -10.06 20.49
C PRO A 277 24.60 -9.41 19.49
N GLY A 278 23.42 -9.01 19.96
CA GLY A 278 22.55 -8.14 19.17
C GLY A 278 23.18 -6.77 18.90
N LEU A 279 22.61 -6.01 17.98
CA LEU A 279 22.98 -4.60 17.75
C LEU A 279 21.80 -3.66 18.04
N PRO A 280 22.05 -2.39 18.40
CA PRO A 280 21.02 -1.35 18.36
C PRO A 280 20.60 -1.08 16.91
N MET A 281 19.31 -0.95 16.65
CA MET A 281 18.77 -0.66 15.32
C MET A 281 18.62 0.85 15.07
N SER A 282 18.62 1.23 13.80
CA SER A 282 18.23 2.54 13.30
C SER A 282 16.74 2.82 13.56
N PRO A 283 16.26 4.07 13.42
CA PRO A 283 14.84 4.34 13.19
C PRO A 283 14.35 3.62 11.94
N ASN A 284 13.03 3.61 11.73
CA ASN A 284 12.46 3.28 10.42
C ASN A 284 13.07 4.20 9.35
N LEU A 285 13.69 3.59 8.34
CA LEU A 285 14.36 4.26 7.24
C LEU A 285 13.45 4.49 6.03
N LEU A 286 12.16 4.20 6.16
CA LEU A 286 11.12 4.52 5.18
C LEU A 286 10.36 5.77 5.61
N VAL A 287 10.19 6.73 4.71
CA VAL A 287 9.29 7.86 4.96
C VAL A 287 7.85 7.43 4.71
N ASN A 288 6.92 7.89 5.55
CA ASN A 288 5.49 7.66 5.35
C ASN A 288 5.13 6.17 5.11
N GLY A 289 5.82 5.25 5.80
CA GLY A 289 5.53 3.81 5.72
C GLY A 289 4.20 3.40 6.33
N SER A 290 3.60 4.28 7.14
CA SER A 290 2.26 4.16 7.72
C SER A 290 1.19 4.91 6.92
N PHE A 291 1.53 5.55 5.79
CA PHE A 291 0.58 6.22 4.88
C PHE A 291 -0.31 7.32 5.50
N GLU A 292 0.10 7.90 6.63
CA GLU A 292 -0.66 8.94 7.35
C GLU A 292 -0.50 10.35 6.75
N PHE A 293 0.54 10.58 5.94
CA PHE A 293 0.70 11.81 5.19
C PHE A 293 0.14 11.60 3.78
N ALA A 294 -1.17 11.82 3.62
CA ALA A 294 -1.88 11.62 2.36
C ALA A 294 -3.19 12.43 2.29
N SER A 295 -3.68 12.67 1.07
CA SER A 295 -5.06 13.04 0.79
C SER A 295 -5.73 11.80 0.19
N PRO A 296 -6.24 10.88 1.02
CA PRO A 296 -6.57 9.52 0.61
C PRO A 296 -7.85 9.46 -0.23
N SER A 297 -8.00 8.40 -1.02
CA SER A 297 -9.26 8.11 -1.71
C SER A 297 -10.28 7.63 -0.70
N THR A 298 -11.34 8.41 -0.51
CA THR A 298 -12.41 8.10 0.45
C THR A 298 -13.32 6.96 0.00
N THR A 299 -13.14 6.46 -1.22
CA THR A 299 -13.84 5.30 -1.78
C THR A 299 -12.91 4.11 -2.05
N GLY A 300 -11.60 4.37 -2.15
CA GLY A 300 -10.60 3.41 -2.58
C GLY A 300 -10.49 3.25 -4.10
N PHE A 301 -11.49 3.67 -4.89
CA PHE A 301 -11.53 3.46 -6.35
C PHE A 301 -10.86 4.59 -7.16
N SER A 302 -10.04 5.41 -6.51
CA SER A 302 -9.19 6.40 -7.17
C SER A 302 -7.74 6.18 -6.77
N SER A 303 -6.83 6.19 -7.74
CA SER A 303 -5.41 6.40 -7.50
C SER A 303 -5.22 7.79 -6.86
N VAL A 304 -4.30 7.88 -5.92
CA VAL A 304 -3.91 9.13 -5.26
C VAL A 304 -2.40 9.22 -5.16
N THR A 305 -1.87 10.42 -4.96
CA THR A 305 -0.45 10.60 -4.71
C THR A 305 -0.06 9.88 -3.42
N ILE A 306 1.10 9.24 -3.42
CA ILE A 306 1.66 8.53 -2.27
C ILE A 306 2.93 9.27 -1.83
N PRO A 307 2.83 10.27 -0.92
CA PRO A 307 3.95 11.14 -0.60
C PRO A 307 5.16 10.37 -0.09
N GLY A 308 6.32 10.64 -0.71
CA GLY A 308 7.60 10.01 -0.37
C GLY A 308 7.87 8.68 -1.08
N TRP A 309 6.95 8.19 -1.92
CA TRP A 309 7.10 6.92 -2.63
C TRP A 309 7.15 7.12 -4.15
N THR A 310 8.00 6.36 -4.83
CA THR A 310 7.97 6.22 -6.29
C THR A 310 6.91 5.20 -6.66
N VAL A 311 6.05 5.52 -7.64
CA VAL A 311 4.86 4.75 -7.98
C VAL A 311 4.96 4.12 -9.37
N THR A 312 4.43 2.90 -9.53
CA THR A 312 4.12 2.29 -10.84
C THR A 312 2.66 1.84 -10.86
N GLY A 313 1.96 1.98 -12.00
CA GLY A 313 0.53 1.65 -12.08
C GLY A 313 -0.31 2.58 -11.20
N THR A 314 -1.50 2.18 -10.78
CA THR A 314 -2.45 3.08 -10.07
C THR A 314 -2.73 2.65 -8.63
N PRO A 315 -1.74 2.58 -7.72
CA PRO A 315 -2.01 2.29 -6.31
C PRO A 315 -2.74 3.46 -5.64
N THR A 316 -3.30 3.21 -4.47
CA THR A 316 -4.08 4.20 -3.73
C THR A 316 -3.75 4.19 -2.24
N ILE A 317 -4.23 5.19 -1.51
CA ILE A 317 -4.28 5.25 -0.06
C ILE A 317 -5.75 5.35 0.34
N VAL A 318 -6.19 4.49 1.25
CA VAL A 318 -7.59 4.37 1.66
C VAL A 318 -7.70 4.55 3.17
N PRO A 319 -8.69 5.30 3.68
CA PRO A 319 -8.97 5.34 5.11
C PRO A 319 -9.49 3.98 5.63
N TYR A 320 -9.14 3.64 6.86
CA TYR A 320 -9.81 2.55 7.57
C TYR A 320 -11.31 2.86 7.74
N GLY A 321 -12.15 1.83 7.61
CA GLY A 321 -13.60 1.98 7.72
C GLY A 321 -14.30 2.48 6.46
N THR A 322 -13.56 2.71 5.35
CA THR A 322 -14.16 3.09 4.07
C THR A 322 -15.21 2.07 3.62
N PRO A 323 -16.46 2.50 3.39
CA PRO A 323 -17.49 1.63 2.86
C PRO A 323 -17.19 1.19 1.44
N LEU A 324 -17.63 -0.02 1.09
CA LEU A 324 -17.57 -0.46 -0.31
C LEU A 324 -18.71 0.18 -1.10
N THR A 325 -18.35 1.09 -1.99
CA THR A 325 -19.24 1.67 -3.02
C THR A 325 -18.55 1.44 -4.36
N TYR A 326 -19.25 0.80 -5.29
CA TYR A 326 -18.72 0.55 -6.63
C TYR A 326 -18.88 1.79 -7.52
N PRO A 327 -17.91 2.06 -8.41
CA PRO A 327 -18.06 3.09 -9.43
C PRO A 327 -19.34 2.90 -10.24
N SER A 328 -20.06 3.99 -10.50
CA SER A 328 -21.29 4.00 -11.28
C SER A 328 -21.04 4.65 -12.64
N PRO A 329 -21.51 4.05 -13.76
CA PRO A 329 -21.40 4.65 -15.08
C PRO A 329 -22.50 5.71 -15.32
N THR A 330 -23.34 5.99 -14.33
CA THR A 330 -24.44 6.96 -14.43
C THR A 330 -24.20 8.16 -13.53
N SER A 331 -25.10 9.14 -13.60
CA SER A 331 -25.08 10.31 -12.72
C SER A 331 -25.54 10.06 -11.29
N THR A 332 -25.89 8.82 -10.95
CA THR A 332 -26.31 8.42 -9.62
C THR A 332 -25.34 7.39 -9.03
N PRO A 333 -24.94 7.52 -7.75
CA PRO A 333 -24.09 6.54 -7.12
C PRO A 333 -24.83 5.22 -6.94
N PHE A 334 -24.10 4.10 -7.03
CA PHE A 334 -24.63 2.82 -6.58
C PHE A 334 -24.86 2.81 -5.06
N PRO A 335 -25.80 1.98 -4.55
CA PRO A 335 -25.99 1.84 -3.12
C PRO A 335 -24.70 1.40 -2.41
N THR A 336 -24.33 2.12 -1.36
CA THR A 336 -23.23 1.73 -0.48
C THR A 336 -23.57 0.44 0.25
N VAL A 337 -22.65 -0.53 0.20
CA VAL A 337 -22.83 -1.79 0.94
C VAL A 337 -22.67 -1.51 2.44
N PRO A 338 -23.63 -1.88 3.31
CA PRO A 338 -23.54 -1.60 4.73
C PRO A 338 -22.31 -2.25 5.40
N ASN A 339 -21.49 -1.45 6.08
CA ASN A 339 -20.24 -1.91 6.70
C ASN A 339 -20.42 -3.05 7.73
N PHE A 340 -21.58 -3.16 8.38
CA PHE A 340 -21.84 -4.23 9.35
C PHE A 340 -21.86 -5.63 8.72
N LEU A 341 -21.96 -5.74 7.39
CA LEU A 341 -21.86 -7.01 6.67
C LEU A 341 -20.41 -7.50 6.53
N GLY A 342 -19.41 -6.70 6.93
CA GLY A 342 -17.99 -7.06 6.83
C GLY A 342 -17.46 -7.12 5.39
N LEU A 343 -18.18 -6.52 4.45
CA LEU A 343 -17.84 -6.51 3.01
C LEU A 343 -17.09 -5.25 2.58
N GLY A 344 -16.83 -4.31 3.50
CA GLY A 344 -16.09 -3.07 3.24
C GLY A 344 -14.57 -3.24 3.23
N PHE A 345 -13.86 -2.13 3.09
CA PHE A 345 -12.42 -2.08 3.35
C PHE A 345 -12.12 -2.40 4.82
N PRO A 346 -10.86 -2.70 5.19
CA PRO A 346 -10.46 -2.93 6.58
C PRO A 346 -11.09 -1.91 7.54
N GLY A 347 -11.92 -2.41 8.47
CA GLY A 347 -12.81 -1.56 9.26
C GLY A 347 -12.13 -0.88 10.45
N ASN A 348 -11.40 -1.66 11.26
CA ASN A 348 -10.68 -1.15 12.41
C ASN A 348 -9.18 -1.23 12.15
N PRO A 349 -8.42 -0.12 12.31
CA PRO A 349 -6.97 -0.17 12.23
C PRO A 349 -6.41 -1.11 13.30
N ALA A 350 -5.35 -1.85 12.95
CA ALA A 350 -4.54 -2.50 13.96
C ALA A 350 -3.94 -1.40 14.88
N PRO A 351 -3.70 -1.65 16.17
CA PRO A 351 -3.08 -0.64 17.03
C PRO A 351 -1.74 -0.16 16.44
N GLY A 352 -1.65 1.14 16.15
CA GLY A 352 -0.47 1.76 15.51
C GLY A 352 -0.53 1.87 14.00
N ALA A 353 -1.59 1.38 13.34
CA ALA A 353 -1.85 1.51 11.90
C ALA A 353 -2.36 2.90 11.47
N GLY A 354 -2.56 3.83 12.41
CA GLY A 354 -3.08 5.15 12.07
C GLY A 354 -4.51 5.10 11.50
N ASN A 355 -4.78 5.98 10.54
CA ASN A 355 -6.09 6.18 9.92
C ASN A 355 -6.15 5.67 8.48
N ASN A 356 -5.01 5.46 7.82
CA ASN A 356 -4.93 5.13 6.40
C ASN A 356 -4.07 3.88 6.15
N PHE A 357 -4.25 3.27 5.00
CA PHE A 357 -3.40 2.18 4.51
C PHE A 357 -3.23 2.29 2.99
N ALA A 358 -2.20 1.67 2.43
CA ALA A 358 -2.02 1.57 0.99
C ALA A 358 -2.83 0.40 0.40
N GLY A 359 -3.50 0.65 -0.72
CA GLY A 359 -4.24 -0.34 -1.50
C GLY A 359 -3.71 -0.50 -2.92
N GLY A 360 -3.95 -1.67 -3.51
CA GLY A 360 -3.54 -1.99 -4.87
C GLY A 360 -4.18 -1.09 -5.93
N GLY A 361 -5.34 -0.51 -5.61
CA GLY A 361 -5.97 0.54 -6.40
C GLY A 361 -7.05 0.03 -7.37
N PRO A 362 -7.61 0.94 -8.19
CA PRO A 362 -8.77 0.67 -9.04
C PRO A 362 -8.56 -0.51 -10.01
N VAL A 363 -7.36 -0.65 -10.58
CA VAL A 363 -7.05 -1.65 -11.60
C VAL A 363 -5.59 -2.10 -11.55
N ALA A 364 -5.36 -3.33 -12.01
CA ALA A 364 -4.05 -3.90 -12.35
C ALA A 364 -3.05 -4.05 -11.20
N THR A 365 -1.92 -4.68 -11.52
CA THR A 365 -0.77 -4.76 -10.62
C THR A 365 -0.07 -3.42 -10.55
N SER A 366 0.20 -2.96 -9.33
CA SER A 366 0.89 -1.70 -9.05
C SER A 366 2.02 -1.91 -8.03
N SER A 367 2.89 -0.92 -7.88
CA SER A 367 3.93 -0.96 -6.85
C SER A 367 4.30 0.42 -6.35
N ILE A 368 4.83 0.45 -5.13
CA ILE A 368 5.45 1.62 -4.52
C ILE A 368 6.86 1.27 -4.08
N SER A 369 7.81 2.18 -4.25
CA SER A 369 9.19 1.96 -3.82
C SER A 369 9.86 3.20 -3.20
N GLN A 370 10.82 2.95 -2.31
CA GLN A 370 11.71 3.94 -1.73
C GLN A 370 13.16 3.48 -1.78
N THR A 371 14.05 4.39 -2.15
CA THR A 371 15.50 4.16 -2.07
C THR A 371 16.03 4.72 -0.76
N VAL A 372 16.56 3.83 0.08
CA VAL A 372 17.19 4.14 1.35
C VAL A 372 18.69 4.28 1.17
N ASN A 373 19.25 5.43 1.58
CA ASN A 373 20.68 5.67 1.57
C ASN A 373 21.34 5.05 2.81
N LEU A 374 22.27 4.12 2.61
CA LEU A 374 23.00 3.42 3.67
C LEU A 374 24.48 3.80 3.71
N THR A 375 24.89 4.85 3.00
CA THR A 375 26.30 5.25 2.85
C THR A 375 26.98 5.49 4.19
N ALA A 376 26.28 6.10 5.14
CA ALA A 376 26.80 6.37 6.48
C ALA A 376 27.12 5.08 7.29
N ALA A 377 26.43 3.98 6.99
CA ALA A 377 26.62 2.68 7.65
C ALA A 377 27.59 1.75 6.89
N THR A 378 28.17 2.18 5.76
CA THR A 378 29.01 1.32 4.90
C THR A 378 30.20 0.69 5.63
N ALA A 379 30.85 1.44 6.52
CA ALA A 379 31.96 0.92 7.34
C ALA A 379 31.51 -0.24 8.24
N SER A 380 30.35 -0.08 8.89
CA SER A 380 29.71 -1.13 9.70
C SER A 380 29.28 -2.30 8.80
N ILE A 381 28.60 -2.04 7.69
CA ILE A 381 28.10 -3.07 6.77
C ILE A 381 29.24 -3.95 6.24
N ASN A 382 30.40 -3.37 5.96
CA ASN A 382 31.56 -4.09 5.44
C ASN A 382 32.22 -5.04 6.44
N THR A 383 31.82 -5.05 7.71
CA THR A 383 32.21 -6.12 8.65
C THR A 383 31.47 -7.43 8.38
N GLY A 384 30.38 -7.39 7.59
CA GLY A 384 29.52 -8.53 7.30
C GLY A 384 28.58 -8.93 8.44
N THR A 385 28.47 -8.10 9.49
CA THR A 385 27.69 -8.43 10.69
C THR A 385 26.47 -7.54 10.93
N VAL A 386 26.23 -6.52 10.10
CA VAL A 386 25.14 -5.56 10.31
C VAL A 386 23.79 -6.22 10.01
N PRO A 387 22.89 -6.36 10.99
CA PRO A 387 21.57 -6.90 10.77
C PRO A 387 20.65 -5.88 10.08
N TYR A 388 19.58 -6.36 9.46
CA TYR A 388 18.43 -5.55 9.08
C TYR A 388 17.15 -6.24 9.50
N THR A 389 16.07 -5.46 9.64
CA THR A 389 14.70 -5.96 9.78
C THR A 389 13.81 -5.23 8.79
N LEU A 390 13.04 -5.99 8.01
CA LEU A 390 11.97 -5.50 7.15
C LEU A 390 10.64 -6.03 7.71
N SER A 391 9.67 -5.16 7.97
CA SER A 391 8.36 -5.53 8.50
C SER A 391 7.23 -4.71 7.89
N GLY A 392 6.01 -5.20 8.05
CA GLY A 392 4.80 -4.52 7.60
C GLY A 392 3.53 -5.29 7.95
N LEU A 393 2.40 -4.59 7.90
CA LEU A 393 1.07 -5.17 7.90
C LEU A 393 0.68 -5.43 6.45
N LEU A 394 0.59 -6.71 6.05
CA LEU A 394 0.20 -7.08 4.68
C LEU A 394 -1.18 -7.71 4.70
N GLY A 395 -2.03 -7.34 3.76
CA GLY A 395 -3.43 -7.71 3.82
C GLY A 395 -4.06 -7.97 2.47
N GLY A 396 -5.36 -8.23 2.53
CA GLY A 396 -6.19 -8.28 1.35
C GLY A 396 -7.68 -8.31 1.65
N TYR A 397 -8.47 -8.36 0.60
CA TYR A 397 -9.94 -8.32 0.63
C TYR A 397 -10.54 -9.74 0.56
N LEU A 398 -11.42 -10.10 1.51
CA LEU A 398 -12.19 -11.35 1.55
C LEU A 398 -11.48 -12.57 0.90
N LEU A 399 -12.09 -13.16 -0.14
CA LEU A 399 -11.57 -14.27 -0.92
C LEU A 399 -10.82 -13.83 -2.19
N ASP A 400 -10.58 -12.53 -2.37
CA ASP A 400 -9.76 -12.02 -3.48
C ASP A 400 -8.33 -12.59 -3.34
N PRO A 401 -7.82 -13.30 -4.37
CA PRO A 401 -6.48 -13.87 -4.35
C PRO A 401 -5.36 -12.83 -4.62
N SER A 402 -5.71 -11.57 -4.87
CA SER A 402 -4.77 -10.45 -4.92
C SER A 402 -3.98 -10.37 -3.61
N SER A 403 -2.70 -10.01 -3.70
CA SER A 403 -1.80 -10.08 -2.55
C SER A 403 -0.68 -9.05 -2.62
N THR A 404 -0.26 -8.57 -1.45
CA THR A 404 0.92 -7.70 -1.34
C THR A 404 2.16 -8.49 -0.91
N SER A 405 3.29 -8.20 -1.53
CA SER A 405 4.63 -8.60 -1.06
C SER A 405 5.53 -7.38 -0.94
N VAL A 406 6.42 -7.35 0.05
CA VAL A 406 7.40 -6.27 0.20
C VAL A 406 8.80 -6.86 0.14
N GLN A 407 9.64 -6.31 -0.72
CA GLN A 407 11.01 -6.74 -0.94
C GLN A 407 11.97 -5.59 -0.66
N VAL A 408 13.05 -5.88 0.08
CA VAL A 408 14.24 -5.03 0.13
C VAL A 408 15.30 -5.61 -0.82
N THR A 409 15.86 -4.77 -1.68
CA THR A 409 16.98 -5.11 -2.57
C THR A 409 18.19 -4.27 -2.19
N PHE A 410 19.30 -4.91 -1.83
CA PHE A 410 20.54 -4.24 -1.43
C PHE A 410 21.42 -3.98 -2.63
N LEU A 411 21.85 -2.73 -2.83
CA LEU A 411 22.62 -2.30 -3.99
C LEU A 411 24.00 -1.78 -3.57
N ASN A 412 25.01 -2.05 -4.40
CA ASN A 412 26.32 -1.38 -4.29
C ASN A 412 26.30 0.03 -4.91
N SER A 413 27.43 0.72 -4.88
CA SER A 413 27.58 2.10 -5.40
C SER A 413 27.32 2.23 -6.91
N ASN A 414 27.36 1.12 -7.65
CA ASN A 414 27.09 1.08 -9.09
C ASN A 414 25.63 0.68 -9.39
N GLY A 415 24.78 0.53 -8.37
CA GLY A 415 23.39 0.11 -8.52
C GLY A 415 23.20 -1.40 -8.76
N VAL A 416 24.23 -2.22 -8.58
CA VAL A 416 24.14 -3.68 -8.76
C VAL A 416 23.59 -4.34 -7.51
N ALA A 417 22.59 -5.21 -7.67
CA ALA A 417 22.01 -5.97 -6.58
C ALA A 417 23.00 -6.99 -5.98
N LEU A 418 23.15 -6.95 -4.66
CA LEU A 418 24.01 -7.83 -3.87
C LEU A 418 23.21 -8.89 -3.10
N GLY A 419 21.92 -8.64 -2.87
CA GLY A 419 21.04 -9.55 -2.15
C GLY A 419 19.65 -8.96 -1.95
N THR A 420 18.72 -9.79 -1.49
CA THR A 420 17.33 -9.41 -1.28
C THR A 420 16.77 -10.04 0.00
N GLY A 421 15.82 -9.36 0.64
CA GLY A 421 14.93 -9.92 1.66
C GLY A 421 13.48 -9.64 1.31
N SER A 422 12.53 -10.48 1.71
CA SER A 422 11.11 -10.25 1.38
C SER A 422 10.16 -10.74 2.47
N ILE A 423 9.03 -10.07 2.59
CA ILE A 423 7.90 -10.43 3.44
C ILE A 423 6.62 -10.60 2.59
N GLY A 424 5.75 -11.51 3.02
CA GLY A 424 4.56 -11.89 2.26
C GLY A 424 4.83 -12.94 1.16
N PRO A 425 3.84 -13.24 0.29
CA PRO A 425 2.51 -12.65 0.28
C PRO A 425 1.66 -13.09 1.48
N VAL A 426 0.61 -12.32 1.77
CA VAL A 426 -0.47 -12.75 2.66
C VAL A 426 -1.61 -13.28 1.81
N SER A 427 -1.85 -14.59 1.89
CA SER A 427 -2.89 -15.28 1.12
C SER A 427 -4.27 -15.13 1.77
N THR A 428 -5.32 -15.54 1.03
CA THR A 428 -6.68 -15.67 1.57
C THR A 428 -6.73 -16.65 2.74
N ILE A 429 -5.91 -17.72 2.71
CA ILE A 429 -5.82 -18.72 3.78
C ILE A 429 -5.19 -18.11 5.04
N ASP A 430 -4.13 -17.32 4.89
CA ASP A 430 -3.50 -16.61 6.02
C ASP A 430 -4.47 -15.67 6.73
N ARG A 431 -5.49 -15.17 6.01
CA ARG A 431 -6.54 -14.30 6.54
C ARG A 431 -7.82 -15.05 6.94
N LEU A 432 -7.87 -16.37 6.80
CA LEU A 432 -9.09 -17.18 6.97
C LEU A 432 -10.27 -16.67 6.13
N GLY A 433 -9.99 -16.12 4.94
CA GLY A 433 -10.97 -15.54 4.04
C GLY A 433 -11.57 -14.20 4.48
N MET A 434 -11.00 -13.55 5.50
CA MET A 434 -11.49 -12.27 6.02
C MET A 434 -10.71 -11.07 5.46
N THR A 435 -11.37 -9.95 5.25
CA THR A 435 -10.69 -8.68 4.96
C THR A 435 -9.85 -8.25 6.16
N GLY A 436 -8.59 -7.88 5.94
CA GLY A 436 -7.72 -7.40 7.00
C GLY A 436 -6.25 -7.64 6.73
N PHE A 437 -5.45 -7.41 7.77
CA PHE A 437 -3.99 -7.45 7.72
C PHE A 437 -3.43 -8.59 8.57
N GLN A 438 -2.25 -9.04 8.19
CA GLN A 438 -1.39 -9.93 8.96
C GLN A 438 -0.01 -9.30 9.06
N ALA A 439 0.54 -9.25 10.27
CA ALA A 439 1.91 -8.80 10.48
C ALA A 439 2.87 -9.78 9.80
N ARG A 440 3.87 -9.23 9.11
CA ARG A 440 4.97 -9.97 8.52
C ARG A 440 6.26 -9.21 8.79
N ASP A 441 7.30 -9.96 9.13
CA ASP A 441 8.65 -9.44 9.26
C ASP A 441 9.67 -10.48 8.81
N ILE A 442 10.86 -10.00 8.47
CA ILE A 442 12.03 -10.81 8.23
C ILE A 442 13.25 -10.06 8.77
N SER A 443 14.19 -10.79 9.35
CA SER A 443 15.50 -10.25 9.72
C SER A 443 16.62 -11.02 9.02
N GLY A 444 17.69 -10.32 8.70
CA GLY A 444 18.87 -10.89 8.03
C GLY A 444 20.09 -10.01 8.26
N THR A 445 21.17 -10.26 7.51
CA THR A 445 22.35 -9.39 7.47
C THR A 445 22.40 -8.60 6.17
N VAL A 446 22.82 -7.34 6.25
CA VAL A 446 23.03 -6.49 5.07
C VAL A 446 24.27 -7.00 4.32
N PRO A 447 24.19 -7.28 3.00
CA PRO A 447 25.34 -7.75 2.23
C PRO A 447 26.51 -6.77 2.26
N VAL A 448 27.74 -7.29 2.37
CA VAL A 448 28.98 -6.50 2.30
C VAL A 448 29.04 -5.74 0.97
N GLY A 449 29.44 -4.46 1.01
CA GLY A 449 29.49 -3.59 -0.17
C GLY A 449 28.20 -2.83 -0.47
N THR A 450 27.14 -3.02 0.32
CA THR A 450 25.87 -2.27 0.17
C THR A 450 26.06 -0.80 0.51
N THR A 451 25.58 0.08 -0.37
CA THR A 451 25.53 1.54 -0.15
C THR A 451 24.10 2.09 -0.13
N SER A 452 23.15 1.36 -0.70
CA SER A 452 21.73 1.70 -0.68
C SER A 452 20.86 0.46 -0.67
N ALA A 453 19.60 0.62 -0.27
CA ALA A 453 18.59 -0.43 -0.32
C ALA A 453 17.31 0.11 -0.97
N VAL A 454 16.71 -0.64 -1.89
CA VAL A 454 15.41 -0.29 -2.49
C VAL A 454 14.35 -1.16 -1.85
N VAL A 455 13.41 -0.56 -1.12
CA VAL A 455 12.26 -1.25 -0.55
C VAL A 455 11.07 -1.04 -1.48
N THR A 456 10.52 -2.14 -2.00
CA THR A 456 9.41 -2.14 -2.95
C THR A 456 8.25 -2.95 -2.40
N ALA A 457 7.07 -2.36 -2.30
CA ALA A 457 5.83 -3.07 -2.05
C ALA A 457 5.09 -3.26 -3.39
N THR A 458 4.80 -4.51 -3.73
CA THR A 458 4.12 -4.88 -4.97
C THR A 458 2.72 -5.40 -4.65
N PHE A 459 1.71 -4.72 -5.19
CA PHE A 459 0.30 -5.07 -5.07
C PHE A 459 -0.08 -5.93 -6.28
N THR A 460 0.06 -7.25 -6.18
CA THR A 460 -0.22 -8.14 -7.31
C THR A 460 -1.71 -8.36 -7.43
N ASP A 461 -2.28 -7.88 -8.53
CA ASP A 461 -3.66 -8.15 -8.92
C ASP A 461 -3.79 -9.59 -9.42
N ARG A 462 -4.66 -10.36 -8.78
CA ARG A 462 -5.05 -11.70 -9.23
C ARG A 462 -6.56 -11.85 -9.27
N ASN A 463 -7.30 -10.75 -9.28
CA ASN A 463 -8.75 -10.79 -9.27
C ASN A 463 -9.24 -11.60 -10.49
N PRO A 464 -10.04 -12.67 -10.30
CA PRO A 464 -10.46 -13.53 -11.40
C PRO A 464 -11.43 -12.83 -12.36
N ILE A 465 -11.99 -11.69 -11.94
CA ILE A 465 -12.83 -10.83 -12.77
C ILE A 465 -11.92 -9.68 -13.24
N LEU A 466 -11.61 -9.65 -14.54
CA LEU A 466 -10.81 -8.60 -15.14
C LEU A 466 -11.51 -7.24 -14.98
N GLY A 467 -10.73 -6.18 -14.70
CA GLY A 467 -11.27 -4.84 -14.49
C GLY A 467 -11.99 -4.67 -13.14
N ASN A 468 -11.66 -5.47 -12.12
CA ASN A 468 -12.07 -5.22 -10.73
C ASN A 468 -10.94 -4.57 -9.93
N TYR A 469 -11.32 -4.01 -8.77
CA TYR A 469 -10.40 -3.48 -7.77
C TYR A 469 -9.31 -4.50 -7.38
N ASN A 470 -8.07 -4.04 -7.31
CA ASN A 470 -6.95 -4.82 -6.80
C ASN A 470 -7.00 -4.86 -5.26
N GLY A 471 -7.55 -5.96 -4.72
CA GLY A 471 -7.78 -6.16 -3.29
C GLY A 471 -6.53 -6.41 -2.43
N ALA A 472 -5.33 -6.05 -2.88
CA ALA A 472 -4.09 -6.17 -2.11
C ALA A 472 -3.86 -4.95 -1.20
N PHE A 473 -3.48 -5.16 0.07
CA PHE A 473 -3.27 -4.07 1.04
C PHE A 473 -1.90 -4.11 1.70
N ALA A 474 -1.36 -2.94 2.08
CA ALA A 474 -0.19 -2.81 2.93
C ALA A 474 -0.33 -1.62 3.88
N ASP A 475 0.24 -1.75 5.07
CA ASP A 475 0.35 -0.67 6.04
C ASP A 475 1.58 -0.86 6.94
N ASN A 476 2.00 0.18 7.65
CA ASN A 476 3.06 0.17 8.65
C ASN A 476 4.36 -0.49 8.15
N LEU A 477 4.75 -0.17 6.91
CA LEU A 477 5.99 -0.64 6.34
C LEU A 477 7.17 -0.05 7.11
N SER A 478 8.08 -0.91 7.55
CA SER A 478 9.28 -0.52 8.27
C SER A 478 10.51 -1.25 7.77
N PHE A 479 11.59 -0.50 7.59
CA PHE A 479 12.91 -1.03 7.29
C PHE A 479 13.94 -0.40 8.22
N THR A 480 14.59 -1.24 9.02
CA THR A 480 15.61 -0.80 9.99
C THR A 480 16.90 -1.58 9.78
N VAL A 481 18.03 -0.95 10.10
CA VAL A 481 19.38 -1.50 9.94
C VAL A 481 20.10 -1.38 11.29
N GLY A 482 20.95 -2.34 11.64
CA GLY A 482 21.72 -2.38 12.88
C GLY A 482 22.86 -1.35 12.94
N ASP A 483 22.56 -0.11 12.58
CA ASP A 483 23.43 1.05 12.69
C ASP A 483 22.61 2.26 13.19
N PRO A 484 22.72 2.64 14.48
CA PRO A 484 21.94 3.72 15.07
C PRO A 484 22.37 5.12 14.60
N THR A 485 23.43 5.23 13.78
CA THR A 485 23.84 6.52 13.19
C THR A 485 23.00 6.91 11.98
N LEU A 486 22.26 5.96 11.40
CA LEU A 486 21.31 6.23 10.33
C LEU A 486 20.13 7.02 10.89
N ALA A 487 19.70 8.05 10.16
CA ALA A 487 18.59 8.91 10.54
C ALA A 487 17.32 8.55 9.78
N ALA A 488 16.16 8.83 10.39
CA ALA A 488 14.88 8.71 9.72
C ALA A 488 14.81 9.69 8.53
N PRO A 489 14.29 9.27 7.36
CA PRO A 489 14.12 10.15 6.23
C PRO A 489 13.03 11.20 6.52
N VAL A 490 13.18 12.39 5.92
CA VAL A 490 12.20 13.47 5.99
C VAL A 490 11.39 13.51 4.70
N LEU A 491 10.06 13.67 4.82
CA LEU A 491 9.20 13.85 3.66
C LEU A 491 9.53 15.18 2.98
N THR A 492 9.81 15.12 1.69
CA THR A 492 10.13 16.29 0.86
C THR A 492 9.17 16.40 -0.30
N VAL A 493 8.88 17.63 -0.70
CA VAL A 493 8.11 17.92 -1.92
C VAL A 493 8.99 17.59 -3.12
N PRO A 494 8.48 16.89 -4.17
CA PRO A 494 9.24 16.66 -5.39
C PRO A 494 9.78 17.97 -5.96
N THR A 495 11.05 17.96 -6.37
CA THR A 495 11.63 19.13 -7.03
C THR A 495 10.98 19.34 -8.39
N SER A 496 10.70 20.60 -8.74
CA SER A 496 10.16 20.98 -10.04
C SER A 496 11.20 21.77 -10.83
N ASN A 497 11.37 21.43 -12.11
CA ASN A 497 12.05 22.28 -13.09
C ASN A 497 11.08 22.90 -14.11
N VAL A 498 9.77 22.77 -13.88
CA VAL A 498 8.74 23.35 -14.75
C VAL A 498 8.90 24.87 -14.79
N GLY A 499 9.19 25.38 -15.98
CA GLY A 499 9.30 26.81 -16.26
C GLY A 499 7.93 27.47 -16.40
N GLN A 500 7.89 28.79 -16.20
CA GLN A 500 6.65 29.56 -16.39
C GLN A 500 6.23 29.59 -17.85
N LEU A 501 4.92 29.46 -18.08
CA LEU A 501 4.28 29.63 -19.37
C LEU A 501 3.36 30.87 -19.34
N ASP A 502 3.32 31.55 -20.47
CA ASP A 502 2.43 32.68 -20.68
C ASP A 502 1.01 32.18 -20.99
N HIS A 503 0.90 31.17 -21.88
CA HIS A 503 -0.36 30.51 -22.21
C HIS A 503 -0.24 28.97 -22.20
N VAL A 504 -1.20 28.30 -21.56
CA VAL A 504 -1.36 26.83 -21.57
C VAL A 504 -2.69 26.46 -22.20
N TYR A 505 -2.66 25.61 -23.22
CA TYR A 505 -3.85 25.05 -23.88
C TYR A 505 -3.98 23.57 -23.54
N LEU A 506 -4.88 23.24 -22.62
CA LEU A 506 -5.20 21.86 -22.27
C LEU A 506 -6.36 21.38 -23.15
N ILE A 507 -6.08 20.50 -24.09
CA ILE A 507 -7.08 19.81 -24.90
C ILE A 507 -7.33 18.45 -24.25
N TYR A 508 -8.55 18.25 -23.76
CA TYR A 508 -8.94 17.07 -22.98
C TYR A 508 -9.89 16.20 -23.80
N MET A 509 -9.48 14.96 -24.06
CA MET A 509 -10.23 13.98 -24.87
C MET A 509 -10.81 12.87 -23.99
N GLU A 510 -11.75 12.10 -24.52
CA GLU A 510 -12.49 11.09 -23.73
C GLU A 510 -12.13 9.64 -24.09
N ASN A 511 -12.10 8.78 -23.05
CA ASN A 511 -12.22 7.33 -23.04
C ASN A 511 -11.34 6.56 -24.04
N LYS A 512 -10.01 6.69 -23.98
CA LYS A 512 -9.05 5.93 -24.83
C LYS A 512 -7.74 5.61 -24.12
N GLY A 513 -7.41 4.32 -24.02
CA GLY A 513 -6.14 3.87 -23.49
C GLY A 513 -4.99 4.03 -24.48
N ALA A 514 -3.75 3.82 -24.00
CA ALA A 514 -2.54 3.91 -24.81
C ALA A 514 -2.63 3.08 -26.11
N ALA A 515 -3.11 1.84 -26.02
CA ALA A 515 -3.23 0.93 -27.14
C ALA A 515 -4.33 1.30 -28.15
N ASP A 516 -5.27 2.18 -27.77
CA ASP A 516 -6.36 2.63 -28.64
C ASP A 516 -5.94 3.78 -29.57
N ILE A 517 -4.83 4.44 -29.28
CA ILE A 517 -4.33 5.57 -30.09
C ILE A 517 -2.99 5.23 -30.71
N LEU A 518 -2.04 4.69 -29.93
CA LEU A 518 -0.68 4.49 -30.39
C LEU A 518 -0.62 3.48 -31.55
N GLY A 519 -0.16 3.94 -32.71
CA GLY A 519 -0.11 3.16 -33.95
C GLY A 519 -1.47 2.99 -34.64
N SER A 520 -2.53 3.63 -34.16
CA SER A 520 -3.87 3.54 -34.76
C SER A 520 -3.94 4.22 -36.13
N VAL A 521 -4.53 3.52 -37.10
CA VAL A 521 -4.87 4.09 -38.41
C VAL A 521 -6.04 5.08 -38.36
N ASN A 522 -6.82 5.07 -37.27
CA ASN A 522 -7.94 5.98 -37.05
C ASN A 522 -7.51 7.27 -36.34
N ALA A 523 -6.28 7.35 -35.81
CA ALA A 523 -5.72 8.56 -35.21
C ALA A 523 -4.43 9.02 -35.91
N PRO A 524 -4.41 9.18 -37.26
CA PRO A 524 -3.18 9.50 -37.98
C PRO A 524 -2.57 10.84 -37.58
N TYR A 525 -3.39 11.85 -37.25
CA TYR A 525 -2.89 13.16 -36.84
C TYR A 525 -2.27 13.10 -35.45
N LEU A 526 -2.95 12.52 -34.46
CA LEU A 526 -2.40 12.38 -33.10
C LEU A 526 -1.12 11.52 -33.10
N ASN A 527 -1.06 10.45 -33.91
CA ASN A 527 0.18 9.70 -34.08
C ASN A 527 1.29 10.53 -34.76
N SER A 528 0.96 11.45 -35.66
CA SER A 528 1.96 12.38 -36.21
C SER A 528 2.52 13.30 -35.12
N LEU A 529 1.70 13.76 -34.17
CA LEU A 529 2.13 14.57 -33.04
C LEU A 529 3.02 13.76 -32.07
N ILE A 530 2.62 12.53 -31.73
CA ILE A 530 3.42 11.60 -30.91
C ILE A 530 4.80 11.41 -31.52
N ASN A 531 4.91 11.26 -32.84
CA ASN A 531 6.18 11.07 -33.53
C ASN A 531 6.99 12.38 -33.76
N THR A 532 6.45 13.54 -33.38
CA THR A 532 7.07 14.86 -33.64
C THR A 532 7.48 15.58 -32.35
N TYR A 533 6.74 15.40 -31.26
CA TYR A 533 6.87 16.16 -30.02
C TYR A 533 7.16 15.26 -28.81
N GLY A 534 7.16 15.85 -27.62
CA GLY A 534 7.31 15.10 -26.37
C GLY A 534 6.08 14.23 -26.09
N TYR A 535 6.30 12.94 -25.84
CA TYR A 535 5.26 11.97 -25.50
C TYR A 535 5.54 11.32 -24.15
N ALA A 536 4.57 11.35 -23.24
CA ALA A 536 4.60 10.59 -22.00
C ALA A 536 3.94 9.22 -22.21
N ASN A 537 4.76 8.18 -22.42
CA ASN A 537 4.26 6.82 -22.68
C ASN A 537 3.88 6.06 -21.40
N ASN A 538 4.05 6.70 -20.23
CA ASN A 538 3.82 6.14 -18.91
C ASN A 538 2.93 7.07 -18.06
N TYR A 539 1.91 7.66 -18.70
CA TYR A 539 0.95 8.57 -18.09
C TYR A 539 -0.35 7.84 -17.74
N TYR A 540 -0.87 8.03 -16.53
CA TYR A 540 -2.04 7.33 -16.03
C TYR A 540 -3.20 8.27 -15.65
N ALA A 541 -4.41 7.87 -16.01
CA ALA A 541 -5.62 8.36 -15.38
C ALA A 541 -5.79 7.80 -13.97
N LEU A 542 -6.70 8.37 -13.18
CA LEU A 542 -6.78 8.10 -11.74
C LEU A 542 -7.89 7.12 -11.35
N GLY A 543 -8.92 6.93 -12.16
CA GLY A 543 -9.97 5.95 -11.91
C GLY A 543 -11.07 6.05 -12.96
N HIS A 544 -12.24 5.48 -12.67
CA HIS A 544 -13.47 5.60 -13.46
C HIS A 544 -14.65 6.02 -12.59
N PRO A 545 -15.70 6.64 -13.16
CA PRO A 545 -15.83 7.10 -14.57
C PRO A 545 -15.12 8.45 -14.85
N SER A 546 -15.36 8.97 -16.07
CA SER A 546 -14.83 10.20 -16.68
C SER A 546 -14.80 11.42 -15.75
N ASP A 547 -15.95 12.00 -15.39
CA ASP A 547 -16.10 13.26 -14.64
C ASP A 547 -15.15 13.39 -13.43
N PRO A 548 -15.05 12.38 -12.54
CA PRO A 548 -14.06 12.39 -11.46
C PRO A 548 -12.61 12.73 -11.89
N ASN A 549 -12.14 12.31 -13.07
CA ASN A 549 -10.78 12.62 -13.54
C ASN A 549 -10.58 14.12 -13.78
N TYR A 550 -11.60 14.82 -14.26
CA TYR A 550 -11.59 16.27 -14.45
C TYR A 550 -11.45 17.00 -13.12
N PHE A 551 -12.20 16.58 -12.11
CA PHE A 551 -12.24 17.22 -10.79
C PHE A 551 -10.90 17.07 -10.06
N ARG A 552 -10.17 15.98 -10.32
CA ARG A 552 -8.86 15.72 -9.72
C ARG A 552 -7.80 16.72 -10.21
N ILE A 553 -7.85 17.16 -11.48
CA ILE A 553 -6.94 18.19 -12.03
C ILE A 553 -7.28 19.58 -11.48
N MET A 554 -8.55 19.87 -11.20
CA MET A 554 -8.96 21.20 -10.73
C MET A 554 -9.02 21.34 -9.21
N GLY A 555 -9.16 20.25 -8.48
CA GLY A 555 -9.48 20.28 -7.04
C GLY A 555 -8.53 19.48 -6.16
N GLY A 556 -7.56 18.76 -6.73
CA GLY A 556 -6.59 17.96 -5.97
C GLY A 556 -7.19 16.78 -5.21
N SER A 557 -8.45 16.40 -5.47
CA SER A 557 -9.15 15.36 -4.69
C SER A 557 -10.13 14.57 -5.55
N ASP A 558 -10.44 13.35 -5.13
CA ASP A 558 -11.55 12.57 -5.70
C ASP A 558 -12.91 13.01 -5.16
N PHE A 559 -12.94 13.79 -4.07
CA PHE A 559 -14.15 14.23 -3.36
C PHE A 559 -15.14 13.10 -2.99
N GLY A 560 -14.68 11.85 -2.99
CA GLY A 560 -15.53 10.67 -2.86
C GLY A 560 -16.49 10.44 -4.04
N LEU A 561 -16.24 11.09 -5.18
CA LEU A 561 -17.04 10.98 -6.39
C LEU A 561 -16.47 9.89 -7.30
N ILE A 562 -17.25 8.83 -7.47
CA ILE A 562 -16.98 7.67 -8.33
C ILE A 562 -18.16 7.42 -9.28
N TYR A 563 -18.77 8.51 -9.73
CA TYR A 563 -19.92 8.60 -10.62
C TYR A 563 -19.88 9.99 -11.30
N ASN A 564 -20.77 10.26 -12.27
CA ASN A 564 -20.82 11.53 -13.02
C ASN A 564 -21.91 12.49 -12.47
N PRO A 565 -21.69 13.18 -11.33
CA PRO A 565 -22.73 13.95 -10.65
C PRO A 565 -23.22 15.15 -11.47
N ALA A 566 -24.53 15.43 -11.39
CA ALA A 566 -25.07 16.69 -11.89
C ALA A 566 -24.40 17.91 -11.23
N SER A 567 -24.11 18.94 -12.01
CA SER A 567 -23.49 20.17 -11.52
C SER A 567 -24.48 21.07 -10.75
N PRO A 568 -24.05 21.74 -9.67
CA PRO A 568 -22.75 21.62 -9.01
C PRO A 568 -22.79 20.50 -7.95
N SER A 569 -21.64 19.85 -7.71
CA SER A 569 -21.53 18.85 -6.63
C SER A 569 -20.33 19.05 -5.70
N ILE A 570 -19.46 20.02 -5.98
CA ILE A 570 -18.22 20.23 -5.23
C ILE A 570 -18.23 21.62 -4.60
N ASN A 571 -18.10 21.67 -3.27
CA ASN A 571 -17.94 22.90 -2.50
C ASN A 571 -16.59 22.87 -1.77
N ALA A 572 -15.53 23.11 -2.52
CA ALA A 572 -14.14 23.08 -2.06
C ALA A 572 -13.30 24.10 -2.86
N PRO A 573 -12.11 24.48 -2.35
CA PRO A 573 -11.13 25.24 -3.12
C PRO A 573 -10.82 24.59 -4.46
N SER A 574 -10.48 25.40 -5.47
CA SER A 574 -10.22 24.94 -6.83
C SER A 574 -9.08 25.71 -7.49
N LEU A 575 -8.53 25.15 -8.57
CA LEU A 575 -7.52 25.77 -9.41
C LEU A 575 -8.05 27.08 -10.02
N MET A 576 -9.34 27.16 -10.34
CA MET A 576 -9.99 28.39 -10.83
C MET A 576 -9.91 29.50 -9.80
N GLU A 577 -10.23 29.20 -8.54
CA GLU A 577 -10.09 30.16 -7.44
C GLU A 577 -8.62 30.54 -7.21
N ALA A 578 -7.68 29.59 -7.30
CA ALA A 578 -6.25 29.86 -7.19
C ALA A 578 -5.74 30.78 -8.32
N MET A 579 -6.21 30.57 -9.55
CA MET A 579 -5.89 31.41 -10.71
C MET A 579 -6.48 32.82 -10.57
N ASP A 580 -7.75 32.95 -10.19
CA ASP A 580 -8.40 34.26 -9.99
C ASP A 580 -7.70 35.07 -8.89
N ASN A 581 -7.36 34.42 -7.77
CA ASN A 581 -6.62 35.06 -6.67
C ASN A 581 -5.20 35.51 -7.09
N ALA A 582 -4.59 34.82 -8.04
CA ALA A 582 -3.29 35.17 -8.61
C ALA A 582 -3.37 36.14 -9.81
N GLY A 583 -4.58 36.56 -10.22
CA GLY A 583 -4.79 37.43 -11.39
C GLY A 583 -4.49 36.74 -12.72
N ILE A 584 -4.62 35.41 -12.78
CA ILE A 584 -4.36 34.60 -13.97
C ILE A 584 -5.68 34.45 -14.73
N THR A 585 -5.71 34.95 -15.97
CA THR A 585 -6.89 34.81 -16.83
C THR A 585 -7.04 33.36 -17.28
N TRP A 586 -8.26 32.84 -17.23
CA TRP A 586 -8.55 31.49 -17.68
C TRP A 586 -9.90 31.41 -18.41
N ALA A 587 -10.04 30.47 -19.33
CA ALA A 587 -11.32 30.19 -19.99
C ALA A 587 -11.44 28.71 -20.39
N GLY A 588 -12.68 28.24 -20.44
CA GLY A 588 -13.08 26.98 -21.05
C GLY A 588 -13.75 27.20 -22.38
N TYR A 589 -13.33 26.46 -23.40
CA TYR A 589 -13.89 26.49 -24.75
C TYR A 589 -14.52 25.13 -25.08
N ALA A 590 -15.84 25.09 -25.26
CA ALA A 590 -16.54 23.86 -25.61
C ALA A 590 -17.17 23.94 -27.00
N GLN A 591 -16.96 22.89 -27.79
CA GLN A 591 -17.67 22.69 -29.05
C GLN A 591 -19.17 22.51 -28.76
N GLY A 592 -20.03 23.05 -29.64
CA GLY A 592 -21.48 22.94 -29.51
C GLY A 592 -22.12 23.82 -28.42
N MET A 593 -21.33 24.51 -27.57
CA MET A 593 -21.90 25.37 -26.52
C MET A 593 -22.79 26.47 -27.13
N PRO A 594 -24.04 26.61 -26.68
CA PRO A 594 -25.03 27.46 -27.37
C PRO A 594 -24.80 28.96 -27.19
N TYR A 595 -24.22 29.38 -26.06
CA TYR A 595 -23.92 30.77 -25.74
C TYR A 595 -22.89 30.84 -24.59
N PRO A 596 -22.13 31.95 -24.44
CA PRO A 596 -21.22 32.14 -23.31
C PRO A 596 -21.92 32.03 -21.95
N GLY A 597 -21.34 31.27 -21.02
CA GLY A 597 -21.90 31.04 -19.69
C GLY A 597 -22.98 29.96 -19.62
N ALA A 598 -23.12 29.12 -20.64
CA ALA A 598 -24.08 28.01 -20.62
C ALA A 598 -23.68 26.94 -19.60
N ILE A 599 -24.50 26.79 -18.55
CA ILE A 599 -24.35 25.81 -17.46
C ILE A 599 -25.44 24.72 -17.50
N VAL A 600 -26.11 24.57 -18.64
CA VAL A 600 -27.14 23.55 -18.88
C VAL A 600 -26.85 22.92 -20.23
N SER A 601 -26.83 21.59 -20.28
CA SER A 601 -26.63 20.82 -21.52
C SER A 601 -27.73 21.14 -22.55
N SER A 602 -27.35 21.27 -23.81
CA SER A 602 -28.27 21.59 -24.91
C SER A 602 -27.69 21.17 -26.25
N GLY A 603 -28.48 20.48 -27.08
CA GLY A 603 -27.98 19.88 -28.31
C GLY A 603 -26.86 18.89 -28.02
N GLU A 604 -25.74 19.03 -28.73
CA GLU A 604 -24.53 18.20 -28.56
C GLU A 604 -23.62 18.67 -27.41
N TYR A 605 -23.88 19.84 -26.83
CA TYR A 605 -23.10 20.35 -25.70
C TYR A 605 -23.57 19.74 -24.38
N ALA A 606 -22.64 19.08 -23.69
CA ALA A 606 -22.80 18.62 -22.33
C ALA A 606 -22.05 19.56 -21.37
N VAL A 607 -22.67 19.90 -20.24
CA VAL A 607 -22.11 20.85 -19.27
C VAL A 607 -20.83 20.35 -18.59
N ASP A 608 -20.69 19.03 -18.47
CA ASP A 608 -19.52 18.32 -17.91
C ASP A 608 -18.25 18.48 -18.77
N ALA A 609 -18.38 18.67 -20.08
CA ALA A 609 -17.27 18.96 -21.00
C ALA A 609 -16.40 20.15 -20.54
N LEU A 610 -17.02 21.12 -19.85
CA LEU A 610 -16.32 22.17 -19.10
C LEU A 610 -16.54 21.95 -17.60
N PRO A 611 -15.64 21.23 -16.92
CA PRO A 611 -15.90 20.69 -15.59
C PRO A 611 -15.91 21.77 -14.48
N PHE A 612 -15.66 23.03 -14.85
CA PHE A 612 -15.63 24.19 -13.96
C PHE A 612 -16.93 24.39 -13.20
N ALA A 613 -18.08 24.18 -13.87
CA ALA A 613 -19.41 24.35 -13.27
C ALA A 613 -19.70 23.31 -12.17
N GLN A 614 -18.87 22.27 -12.00
CA GLN A 614 -19.00 21.35 -10.88
C GLN A 614 -18.72 22.00 -9.53
N PHE A 615 -17.85 23.01 -9.53
CA PHE A 615 -17.46 23.73 -8.34
C PHE A 615 -18.42 24.89 -8.08
N THR A 616 -18.94 24.96 -6.87
CA THR A 616 -19.84 26.04 -6.42
C THR A 616 -19.23 27.43 -6.61
N TYR A 617 -17.89 27.54 -6.54
CA TYR A 617 -17.14 28.78 -6.80
C TYR A 617 -17.46 29.39 -8.18
N VAL A 618 -17.51 28.54 -9.21
CA VAL A 618 -17.84 28.97 -10.58
C VAL A 618 -19.36 28.97 -10.76
N TYR A 619 -20.06 27.89 -10.38
CA TYR A 619 -21.48 27.72 -10.64
C TYR A 619 -22.35 28.84 -10.03
N ASN A 620 -22.06 29.25 -8.80
CA ASN A 620 -22.84 30.29 -8.10
C ASN A 620 -22.34 31.71 -8.40
N ASN A 621 -21.37 31.87 -9.30
CA ASN A 621 -20.83 33.19 -9.62
C ASN A 621 -21.83 33.99 -10.48
N SER A 622 -21.50 35.26 -10.74
CA SER A 622 -22.35 36.14 -11.53
C SER A 622 -22.48 35.65 -12.99
N PRO A 623 -23.61 35.92 -13.66
CA PRO A 623 -23.74 35.62 -15.09
C PRO A 623 -22.63 36.25 -15.95
N ALA A 624 -22.14 37.43 -15.57
CA ALA A 624 -21.02 38.08 -16.26
C ALA A 624 -19.72 37.26 -16.14
N TYR A 625 -19.44 36.72 -14.95
CA TYR A 625 -18.30 35.83 -14.73
C TYR A 625 -18.42 34.55 -15.56
N LEU A 626 -19.60 33.91 -15.57
CA LEU A 626 -19.82 32.73 -16.41
C LEU A 626 -19.61 33.04 -17.90
N GLN A 627 -20.07 34.21 -18.36
CA GLN A 627 -19.89 34.65 -19.76
C GLN A 627 -18.45 34.98 -20.13
N THR A 628 -17.58 35.31 -19.18
CA THR A 628 -16.16 35.55 -19.45
C THR A 628 -15.32 34.27 -19.43
N HIS A 629 -15.75 33.27 -18.66
CA HIS A 629 -14.95 32.05 -18.44
C HIS A 629 -15.45 30.82 -19.20
N LEU A 630 -16.75 30.71 -19.50
CA LEU A 630 -17.31 29.55 -20.22
C LEU A 630 -17.74 30.00 -21.61
N LEU A 631 -16.99 29.58 -22.63
CA LEU A 631 -17.08 30.13 -23.98
C LEU A 631 -17.37 29.04 -25.02
N PRO A 632 -18.15 29.36 -26.07
CA PRO A 632 -18.23 28.50 -27.25
C PRO A 632 -16.87 28.41 -27.95
N LEU A 633 -16.53 27.23 -28.49
CA LEU A 633 -15.26 27.00 -29.20
C LEU A 633 -15.02 28.01 -30.33
N THR A 634 -16.08 28.54 -30.95
CA THR A 634 -15.96 29.59 -31.98
C THR A 634 -15.26 30.86 -31.49
N GLN A 635 -15.32 31.13 -30.18
CA GLN A 635 -14.67 32.27 -29.55
C GLN A 635 -13.14 32.12 -29.47
N LEU A 636 -12.62 30.88 -29.45
CA LEU A 636 -11.18 30.60 -29.34
C LEU A 636 -10.37 31.36 -30.41
N SER A 637 -10.78 31.27 -31.67
CA SER A 637 -10.08 31.94 -32.78
C SER A 637 -10.05 33.47 -32.68
N ILE A 638 -11.01 34.06 -31.96
CA ILE A 638 -11.10 35.51 -31.74
C ILE A 638 -10.12 35.90 -30.62
N ASP A 639 -10.13 35.17 -29.51
CA ASP A 639 -9.29 35.45 -28.35
C ASP A 639 -7.80 35.27 -28.67
N LEU A 640 -7.48 34.34 -29.57
CA LEU A 640 -6.11 34.06 -30.04
C LEU A 640 -5.54 35.11 -31.03
N GLN A 641 -6.30 36.15 -31.39
CA GLN A 641 -5.82 37.21 -32.30
C GLN A 641 -4.69 38.07 -31.69
N SER A 642 -4.53 38.07 -30.37
CA SER A 642 -3.49 38.78 -29.64
C SER A 642 -3.20 38.08 -28.30
N SER A 643 -1.94 38.11 -27.85
CA SER A 643 -1.58 37.61 -26.51
C SER A 643 -2.28 38.39 -25.38
N ALA A 644 -2.70 39.63 -25.63
CA ALA A 644 -3.45 40.42 -24.64
C ALA A 644 -4.90 39.94 -24.42
N THR A 645 -5.49 39.28 -25.42
CA THR A 645 -6.85 38.72 -25.34
C THR A 645 -6.87 37.23 -25.08
N THR A 646 -5.71 36.57 -25.19
CA THR A 646 -5.59 35.13 -24.96
C THR A 646 -5.57 34.84 -23.46
N PRO A 647 -6.41 33.92 -22.95
CA PRO A 647 -6.34 33.47 -21.56
C PRO A 647 -4.99 32.81 -21.27
N ARG A 648 -4.46 32.99 -20.06
CA ARG A 648 -3.24 32.28 -19.63
C ARG A 648 -3.47 30.78 -19.47
N PHE A 649 -4.68 30.36 -19.10
CA PHE A 649 -5.09 28.96 -19.11
C PHE A 649 -6.35 28.75 -19.97
N SER A 650 -6.28 27.84 -20.93
CA SER A 650 -7.40 27.48 -21.79
C SER A 650 -7.68 25.99 -21.69
N TRP A 651 -8.87 25.61 -21.24
CA TRP A 651 -9.38 24.25 -21.35
C TRP A 651 -10.21 24.13 -22.62
N ILE A 652 -9.95 23.13 -23.46
CA ILE A 652 -10.63 22.97 -24.74
C ILE A 652 -11.24 21.56 -24.81
N ALA A 653 -12.55 21.50 -25.02
CA ALA A 653 -13.31 20.25 -25.07
C ALA A 653 -14.11 20.15 -26.38
N ALA A 654 -14.11 18.95 -26.94
CA ALA A 654 -14.99 18.57 -28.04
C ALA A 654 -16.38 18.19 -27.53
N ASP A 655 -17.38 18.21 -28.41
CA ASP A 655 -18.72 17.71 -28.10
C ASP A 655 -18.77 16.18 -28.20
N GLY A 656 -19.90 15.57 -27.83
CA GLY A 656 -20.06 14.11 -27.85
C GLY A 656 -19.81 13.46 -29.23
N SER A 657 -19.92 14.22 -30.31
CA SER A 657 -19.62 13.73 -31.66
C SER A 657 -18.13 13.70 -31.99
N TYR A 658 -17.27 14.41 -31.25
CA TYR A 658 -15.85 14.56 -31.56
C TYR A 658 -14.90 14.32 -30.38
N ASN A 659 -15.41 14.05 -29.17
CA ASN A 659 -14.60 13.80 -27.98
C ASN A 659 -13.84 12.45 -27.96
N MET A 660 -14.05 11.59 -28.96
CA MET A 660 -13.56 10.20 -29.05
C MET A 660 -14.31 9.15 -28.20
N GLU A 661 -15.26 9.54 -27.35
CA GLU A 661 -16.21 8.60 -26.76
C GLU A 661 -17.35 8.26 -27.74
N GLY A 662 -17.81 9.29 -28.46
CA GLY A 662 -18.85 9.22 -29.47
C GLY A 662 -20.25 9.53 -28.93
N PRO A 663 -21.21 9.85 -29.82
CA PRO A 663 -22.57 10.02 -29.39
C PRO A 663 -23.11 8.65 -29.00
N VAL A 664 -23.74 8.56 -27.83
CA VAL A 664 -24.39 7.36 -27.28
C VAL A 664 -25.91 7.41 -27.45
N ASP A 665 -26.39 8.16 -28.43
CA ASP A 665 -27.80 8.38 -28.72
C ASP A 665 -28.51 7.08 -29.17
N PHE A 666 -29.73 6.87 -28.70
CA PHE A 666 -30.48 5.65 -28.96
C PHE A 666 -31.25 5.73 -30.29
N PRO A 667 -31.26 4.68 -31.14
CA PRO A 667 -30.66 3.35 -30.92
C PRO A 667 -29.25 3.17 -31.49
N ASN A 668 -28.82 4.00 -32.44
CA ASN A 668 -27.64 3.70 -33.26
C ASN A 668 -26.31 4.00 -32.55
N GLY A 669 -26.19 5.15 -31.86
CA GLY A 669 -25.02 5.48 -31.03
C GLY A 669 -24.84 4.49 -29.90
N ALA A 670 -25.92 4.14 -29.19
CA ALA A 670 -25.91 3.11 -28.15
C ALA A 670 -25.51 1.71 -28.68
N ALA A 671 -25.96 1.33 -29.88
CA ALA A 671 -25.58 0.05 -30.49
C ALA A 671 -24.11 0.04 -30.93
N ASN A 672 -23.59 1.14 -31.49
CA ASN A 672 -22.19 1.26 -31.88
C ASN A 672 -21.26 1.30 -30.67
N TRP A 673 -21.65 2.03 -29.62
CA TRP A 673 -20.95 2.03 -28.33
C TRP A 673 -20.97 0.62 -27.71
N LEU A 674 -22.12 -0.07 -27.65
CA LEU A 674 -22.18 -1.44 -27.13
C LEU A 674 -21.36 -2.42 -27.98
N ALA A 675 -21.37 -2.26 -29.31
CA ALA A 675 -20.56 -3.08 -30.21
C ALA A 675 -19.06 -2.80 -30.05
N SER A 676 -18.66 -1.55 -29.79
CA SER A 676 -17.28 -1.25 -29.41
C SER A 676 -16.96 -1.93 -28.09
N GLN A 677 -17.88 -2.03 -27.12
CA GLN A 677 -17.60 -2.71 -25.83
C GLN A 677 -17.25 -4.19 -26.02
N LEU A 678 -17.67 -4.79 -27.14
CA LEU A 678 -17.49 -6.22 -27.45
C LEU A 678 -16.38 -6.48 -28.49
N THR A 679 -15.68 -5.45 -28.97
CA THR A 679 -14.65 -5.56 -30.01
C THR A 679 -13.47 -4.61 -29.73
N ASN A 680 -12.31 -4.81 -30.36
CA ASN A 680 -11.20 -3.84 -30.28
C ASN A 680 -11.44 -2.60 -31.19
N HIS A 681 -12.70 -2.26 -31.50
CA HIS A 681 -13.01 -1.14 -32.40
C HIS A 681 -12.99 0.18 -31.64
N GLN A 682 -12.15 1.08 -32.15
CA GLN A 682 -11.96 2.47 -31.73
C GLN A 682 -13.10 3.36 -32.22
N TYR A 683 -14.29 3.20 -31.63
CA TYR A 683 -15.42 4.08 -31.93
C TYR A 683 -15.03 5.55 -31.72
N ASN A 684 -15.46 6.41 -32.65
CA ASN A 684 -15.27 7.86 -32.68
C ASN A 684 -13.83 8.42 -32.70
N VAL A 685 -12.78 7.59 -32.74
CA VAL A 685 -11.39 8.06 -32.75
C VAL A 685 -11.06 8.94 -33.96
N ALA A 686 -11.53 8.57 -35.16
CA ALA A 686 -11.27 9.36 -36.37
C ALA A 686 -11.90 10.75 -36.35
N ALA A 687 -13.08 10.90 -35.73
CA ALA A 687 -13.72 12.20 -35.57
C ALA A 687 -12.91 13.07 -34.61
N GLY A 688 -12.51 12.53 -33.45
CA GLY A 688 -11.68 13.28 -32.51
C GLY A 688 -10.28 13.59 -33.05
N ASP A 689 -9.70 12.74 -33.90
CA ASP A 689 -8.42 13.02 -34.55
C ASP A 689 -8.52 14.23 -35.49
N HIS A 690 -9.64 14.33 -36.21
CA HIS A 690 -9.96 15.50 -37.03
C HIS A 690 -10.21 16.76 -36.17
N PHE A 691 -10.90 16.64 -35.05
CA PHE A 691 -11.05 17.76 -34.10
C PHE A 691 -9.70 18.24 -33.59
N LEU A 692 -8.82 17.33 -33.17
CA LEU A 692 -7.46 17.65 -32.73
C LEU A 692 -6.69 18.36 -33.86
N GLN A 693 -6.80 17.88 -35.09
CA GLN A 693 -6.18 18.53 -36.25
C GLN A 693 -6.62 19.97 -36.40
N GLN A 694 -7.92 20.25 -36.32
CA GLN A 694 -8.46 21.59 -36.47
C GLN A 694 -8.08 22.51 -35.30
N THR A 695 -8.23 22.04 -34.07
CA THR A 695 -7.98 22.81 -32.85
C THR A 695 -6.51 23.14 -32.69
N VAL A 696 -5.61 22.15 -32.81
CA VAL A 696 -4.16 22.38 -32.74
C VAL A 696 -3.71 23.30 -33.87
N SER A 697 -4.23 23.13 -35.09
CA SER A 697 -3.91 24.04 -36.20
C SER A 697 -4.39 25.47 -35.93
N THR A 698 -5.56 25.64 -35.31
CA THR A 698 -6.09 26.97 -34.95
C THR A 698 -5.17 27.67 -33.96
N ILE A 699 -4.70 26.95 -32.93
CA ILE A 699 -3.78 27.49 -31.93
C ILE A 699 -2.43 27.82 -32.57
N MET A 700 -1.79 26.86 -33.25
CA MET A 700 -0.44 27.01 -33.78
C MET A 700 -0.33 28.05 -34.90
N ASN A 701 -1.41 28.32 -35.63
CA ASN A 701 -1.45 29.36 -36.66
C ASN A 701 -1.90 30.73 -36.14
N SER A 702 -2.21 30.85 -34.85
CA SER A 702 -2.69 32.11 -34.27
C SER A 702 -1.58 33.14 -34.06
N ASN A 703 -1.97 34.41 -33.96
CA ASN A 703 -1.02 35.48 -33.63
C ASN A 703 -0.46 35.30 -32.22
N SER A 704 -1.27 34.84 -31.26
CA SER A 704 -0.83 34.59 -29.88
C SER A 704 0.34 33.61 -29.84
N TRP A 705 0.16 32.42 -30.42
CA TRP A 705 1.18 31.36 -30.48
C TRP A 705 2.50 31.80 -31.14
N ASN A 706 2.39 32.63 -32.17
CA ASN A 706 3.52 33.08 -32.98
C ASN A 706 4.11 34.42 -32.49
N THR A 707 3.62 34.97 -31.38
CA THR A 707 4.18 36.19 -30.81
C THR A 707 5.55 35.91 -30.22
N ALA A 708 6.56 36.64 -30.70
CA ALA A 708 7.94 36.44 -30.28
C ALA A 708 8.10 36.60 -28.76
N GLY A 709 8.69 35.60 -28.12
CA GLY A 709 8.98 35.60 -26.68
C GLY A 709 7.84 35.09 -25.78
N GLN A 710 6.64 34.84 -26.32
CA GLN A 710 5.58 34.16 -25.56
C GLN A 710 5.94 32.69 -25.36
N ARG A 711 5.85 32.20 -24.13
CA ARG A 711 6.10 30.81 -23.76
C ARG A 711 4.78 30.06 -23.70
N ASP A 712 4.43 29.40 -24.78
CA ASP A 712 3.15 28.72 -24.91
C ASP A 712 3.32 27.21 -25.07
N ALA A 713 2.39 26.44 -24.52
CA ALA A 713 2.34 25.00 -24.73
C ALA A 713 0.91 24.49 -24.92
N ILE A 714 0.76 23.50 -25.80
CA ILE A 714 -0.45 22.67 -25.90
C ILE A 714 -0.18 21.35 -25.19
N ILE A 715 -1.11 20.94 -24.34
CA ILE A 715 -1.13 19.65 -23.68
C ILE A 715 -2.36 18.90 -24.19
N ILE A 716 -2.16 17.73 -24.78
CA ILE A 716 -3.23 16.83 -25.21
C ILE A 716 -3.20 15.61 -24.29
N THR A 717 -4.30 15.32 -23.61
CA THR A 717 -4.45 14.16 -22.72
C THR A 717 -5.86 13.61 -22.81
N PHE A 718 -6.08 12.45 -22.19
CA PHE A 718 -7.38 11.80 -22.06
C PHE A 718 -7.82 11.78 -20.60
N ASP A 719 -9.10 11.53 -20.34
CA ASP A 719 -9.68 11.43 -19.00
C ASP A 719 -9.45 10.06 -18.36
N GLU A 720 -9.60 8.98 -19.12
CA GLU A 720 -9.41 7.61 -18.72
C GLU A 720 -9.19 6.68 -19.92
N ASP A 721 -8.82 5.43 -19.63
CA ASP A 721 -8.76 4.42 -20.66
C ASP A 721 -10.16 3.88 -21.00
N TYR A 722 -10.25 2.98 -21.97
CA TYR A 722 -11.53 2.45 -22.40
C TYR A 722 -12.23 1.52 -21.37
N ASN A 723 -11.55 1.10 -20.30
CA ASN A 723 -12.03 0.06 -19.42
C ASN A 723 -13.08 0.59 -18.44
N ASN A 724 -14.36 0.36 -18.70
CA ASN A 724 -15.36 0.70 -17.70
C ASN A 724 -15.34 -0.31 -16.54
N LEU A 725 -14.77 0.07 -15.39
CA LEU A 725 -14.76 -0.71 -14.14
C LEU A 725 -16.14 -1.25 -13.74
N SER A 726 -17.21 -0.52 -14.05
CA SER A 726 -18.58 -0.94 -13.74
C SER A 726 -19.07 -2.10 -14.64
N LEU A 727 -18.37 -2.39 -15.75
CA LEU A 727 -18.72 -3.43 -16.73
C LEU A 727 -17.70 -4.58 -16.78
N GLY A 728 -16.54 -4.47 -16.12
CA GLY A 728 -15.54 -5.55 -16.01
C GLY A 728 -14.85 -5.91 -17.33
N ILE A 729 -14.67 -4.93 -18.22
CA ILE A 729 -14.07 -5.13 -19.56
C ILE A 729 -12.70 -4.46 -19.60
N GLY A 730 -11.66 -5.27 -19.85
CA GLY A 730 -10.28 -4.80 -20.06
C GLY A 730 -9.55 -4.34 -18.79
N ASN A 731 -8.20 -4.37 -18.83
CA ASN A 731 -7.33 -3.99 -17.71
C ASN A 731 -6.01 -3.42 -18.26
N GLN A 732 -6.09 -2.31 -18.99
CA GLN A 732 -4.93 -1.54 -19.46
C GLN A 732 -4.31 -0.66 -18.35
N GLY A 733 -4.84 -0.75 -17.12
CA GLY A 733 -4.28 -0.12 -15.94
C GLY A 733 -4.47 1.39 -15.88
N ASN A 734 -5.39 1.96 -16.66
CA ASN A 734 -5.61 3.39 -16.84
C ASN A 734 -4.44 4.13 -17.48
N LEU A 735 -3.64 3.43 -18.29
CA LEU A 735 -2.56 4.02 -19.07
C LEU A 735 -3.14 4.76 -20.29
N ILE A 736 -2.89 6.06 -20.39
CA ILE A 736 -3.43 6.95 -21.41
C ILE A 736 -2.32 7.69 -22.18
N ASN A 737 -2.69 8.37 -23.26
CA ASN A 737 -1.74 9.09 -24.11
C ASN A 737 -1.67 10.57 -23.74
N THR A 738 -0.45 11.08 -23.50
CA THR A 738 -0.23 12.50 -23.25
C THR A 738 0.89 13.05 -24.13
N VAL A 739 0.58 14.09 -24.91
CA VAL A 739 1.51 14.78 -25.81
C VAL A 739 1.61 16.25 -25.42
N ILE A 740 2.83 16.78 -25.37
CA ILE A 740 3.09 18.21 -25.08
C ILE A 740 3.81 18.85 -26.25
N ILE A 741 3.26 19.94 -26.74
CA ILE A 741 3.73 20.70 -27.90
C ILE A 741 4.12 22.10 -27.41
N PRO A 742 5.41 22.45 -27.35
CA PRO A 742 5.84 23.80 -27.04
C PRO A 742 5.88 24.70 -28.28
N ASN A 743 5.65 25.99 -28.10
CA ASN A 743 5.99 27.00 -29.11
C ASN A 743 7.49 27.38 -29.05
N GLN A 744 7.94 28.21 -29.98
CA GLN A 744 9.35 28.61 -30.05
C GLN A 744 9.84 29.36 -28.79
N GLY A 745 9.01 30.20 -28.17
CA GLY A 745 9.38 30.92 -26.95
C GLY A 745 9.51 29.99 -25.75
N ALA A 746 8.60 29.03 -25.59
CA ALA A 746 8.65 28.03 -24.54
C ALA A 746 9.94 27.21 -24.60
N VAL A 747 10.45 26.92 -25.80
CA VAL A 747 11.75 26.24 -25.98
C VAL A 747 12.92 27.18 -25.67
N THR A 748 12.97 28.33 -26.34
CA THR A 748 14.16 29.20 -26.33
C THR A 748 14.37 29.96 -25.02
N VAL A 749 13.28 30.33 -24.34
CA VAL A 749 13.33 31.10 -23.08
C VAL A 749 12.61 30.41 -21.92
N GLY A 750 11.71 29.47 -22.20
CA GLY A 750 10.96 28.73 -21.18
C GLY A 750 11.63 27.42 -20.73
N GLY A 751 12.70 26.99 -21.41
CA GLY A 751 13.44 25.77 -21.08
C GLY A 751 12.74 24.47 -21.48
N MET A 752 11.67 24.53 -22.27
CA MET A 752 11.00 23.31 -22.75
C MET A 752 11.83 22.56 -23.78
N GLN A 753 11.79 21.24 -23.73
CA GLN A 753 12.38 20.37 -24.73
C GLN A 753 11.56 20.41 -26.03
N SER A 754 12.23 20.26 -27.18
CA SER A 754 11.58 20.30 -28.51
C SER A 754 11.98 19.10 -29.36
N GLY A 755 11.18 18.84 -30.40
CA GLY A 755 11.33 17.65 -31.23
C GLY A 755 10.81 16.39 -30.53
N HIS A 756 11.03 15.25 -31.17
CA HIS A 756 10.53 13.97 -30.69
C HIS A 756 11.39 13.42 -29.56
N PHE A 757 10.75 13.17 -28.42
CA PHE A 757 11.31 12.40 -27.33
C PHE A 757 10.20 11.67 -26.57
N VAL A 758 10.54 10.56 -25.93
CA VAL A 758 9.62 9.78 -25.12
C VAL A 758 10.13 9.75 -23.69
N THR A 759 9.31 10.20 -22.75
CA THR A 759 9.57 10.00 -21.32
C THR A 759 8.87 8.74 -20.82
N ASN A 760 9.61 7.94 -20.06
CA ASN A 760 9.11 6.77 -19.34
C ASN A 760 8.84 7.07 -17.86
N THR A 761 9.01 8.32 -17.43
CA THR A 761 8.67 8.73 -16.06
C THR A 761 7.18 8.59 -15.85
N ARG A 762 6.81 8.04 -14.69
CA ARG A 762 5.41 7.83 -14.34
C ARG A 762 4.75 9.17 -14.00
N TYR A 763 3.74 9.55 -14.77
CA TYR A 763 2.92 10.74 -14.54
C TYR A 763 1.44 10.38 -14.41
N ASP A 764 0.66 11.28 -13.85
CA ASP A 764 -0.80 11.18 -13.73
C ASP A 764 -1.45 12.57 -13.65
N HIS A 765 -2.77 12.62 -13.50
CA HIS A 765 -3.53 13.88 -13.44
C HIS A 765 -3.16 14.80 -12.28
N TYR A 766 -2.68 14.28 -11.15
CA TYR A 766 -2.16 15.14 -10.08
C TYR A 766 -0.79 15.72 -10.46
N GLY A 767 0.05 14.95 -11.18
CA GLY A 767 1.26 15.48 -11.83
C GLY A 767 0.98 16.60 -12.83
N LEU A 768 -0.08 16.45 -13.64
CA LEU A 768 -0.54 17.51 -14.54
C LEU A 768 -1.02 18.75 -13.78
N MET A 769 -1.82 18.58 -12.74
CA MET A 769 -2.24 19.70 -11.87
C MET A 769 -1.02 20.44 -11.29
N SER A 770 -0.08 19.72 -10.69
CA SER A 770 1.16 20.30 -10.17
C SER A 770 1.94 21.06 -11.25
N THR A 771 1.99 20.52 -12.46
CA THR A 771 2.61 21.18 -13.63
C THR A 771 1.92 22.50 -13.97
N LEU A 772 0.59 22.53 -13.98
CA LEU A 772 -0.19 23.75 -14.22
C LEU A 772 0.06 24.80 -13.13
N GLU A 773 0.12 24.38 -11.87
CA GLU A 773 0.41 25.27 -10.75
C GLU A 773 1.78 25.93 -10.86
N TYR A 774 2.82 25.19 -11.27
CA TYR A 774 4.15 25.77 -11.53
C TYR A 774 4.19 26.63 -12.79
N ALA A 775 3.62 26.15 -13.89
CA ALA A 775 3.69 26.82 -15.18
C ALA A 775 2.91 28.15 -15.18
N LEU A 776 1.75 28.20 -14.54
CA LEU A 776 0.89 29.39 -14.53
C LEU A 776 1.25 30.39 -13.44
N SER A 777 1.94 29.95 -12.38
CA SER A 777 2.34 30.80 -11.25
C SER A 777 3.01 32.08 -11.71
N PRO A 778 2.72 33.23 -11.07
CA PRO A 778 3.44 34.48 -11.35
C PRO A 778 4.88 34.48 -10.83
N THR A 779 5.27 33.50 -9.98
CA THR A 779 6.62 33.39 -9.41
C THR A 779 7.31 32.11 -9.87
N ALA A 780 8.38 32.23 -10.65
CA ALA A 780 9.16 31.10 -11.14
C ALA A 780 9.63 30.19 -9.98
N GLY A 781 9.48 28.87 -10.15
CA GLY A 781 9.90 27.87 -9.17
C GLY A 781 9.01 27.77 -7.93
N THR A 782 7.91 28.51 -7.87
CA THR A 782 6.90 28.41 -6.80
C THR A 782 5.56 28.08 -7.42
N PRO A 783 4.86 27.01 -7.00
CA PRO A 783 3.55 26.69 -7.55
C PRO A 783 2.51 27.73 -7.09
N LEU A 784 1.34 27.75 -7.75
CA LEU A 784 0.13 28.31 -7.15
C LEU A 784 -0.15 27.64 -5.79
N THR A 785 -1.10 28.20 -5.02
CA THR A 785 -1.51 27.61 -3.74
C THR A 785 -1.99 26.18 -3.96
N THR A 786 -1.18 25.21 -3.52
CA THR A 786 -1.54 23.79 -3.54
C THR A 786 -2.77 23.55 -2.66
N LEU A 787 -3.73 22.79 -3.16
CA LEU A 787 -5.04 22.54 -2.53
C LEU A 787 -4.99 21.38 -1.53
N THR A 788 -4.21 20.33 -1.82
CA THR A 788 -4.16 19.09 -1.03
C THR A 788 -2.74 18.50 -0.99
N PHE A 789 -2.59 17.28 -0.44
CA PHE A 789 -1.33 16.54 -0.57
C PHE A 789 -1.19 15.85 -1.94
N ASN A 790 -2.26 15.71 -2.72
CA ASN A 790 -2.18 15.05 -4.02
C ASN A 790 -1.40 15.88 -5.03
N ASP A 791 -1.71 17.16 -5.16
CA ASP A 791 -1.01 18.13 -6.01
C ASP A 791 0.33 18.56 -5.40
N LYS A 792 0.40 18.78 -4.08
CA LYS A 792 1.64 19.21 -3.41
C LYS A 792 2.78 18.20 -3.52
N TYR A 793 2.49 16.90 -3.47
CA TYR A 793 3.51 15.85 -3.53
C TYR A 793 3.50 15.06 -4.84
N ALA A 794 2.67 15.46 -5.82
CA ALA A 794 2.71 14.90 -7.15
C ALA A 794 4.03 15.26 -7.84
N LEU A 795 4.49 14.38 -8.73
CA LEU A 795 5.64 14.66 -9.58
C LEU A 795 5.18 15.49 -10.78
N PRO A 796 5.56 16.78 -10.90
CA PRO A 796 5.27 17.57 -12.09
C PRO A 796 6.01 16.99 -13.30
N LEU A 797 5.54 17.33 -14.51
CA LEU A 797 6.01 16.83 -15.81
C LEU A 797 7.38 17.40 -16.20
N ASN A 798 8.35 17.24 -15.30
CA ASN A 798 9.69 17.79 -15.36
C ASN A 798 10.48 17.39 -16.61
N ASP A 799 10.23 16.18 -17.15
CA ASP A 799 10.96 15.67 -18.31
C ASP A 799 10.68 16.44 -19.60
N PHE A 800 9.71 17.37 -19.58
CA PHE A 800 9.43 18.27 -20.69
C PHE A 800 10.19 19.60 -20.61
N TRP A 801 10.96 19.81 -19.54
CA TRP A 801 11.86 20.95 -19.33
C TRP A 801 13.31 20.48 -19.14
N THR A 802 14.28 21.38 -19.33
CA THR A 802 15.72 21.15 -19.10
C THR A 802 16.31 22.02 -18.02
#